data_AF-A0A812YV30-F1
#
_entry.id   AF-A0A812YV30-F1
#
_cell.length_a   1.000
_cell.length_b   1.000
_cell.length_c   1.000
_cell.angle_alpha   90.00
_cell.angle_beta   90.00
_cell.angle_gamma   90.00
#
_symmetry.space_group_name_H-M   'P 1'
#
loop_
_entity.id
_entity.type
_entity.pdbx_description
1 polymer ?
#
loop_
_entity_poly.entity_id
_entity_poly.type
_entity_poly.pdbx_seq_one_letter_code
_entity_poly.pdbx_strand_id
1 'polypeptide(L)'
;MKVCLAAALAAAFTATAMSQDSPAELLRELQAQRELLEEQRKELKQMAETQESMAGAMDSAWLVLCGALVMFMHAGFAMLETGCCRAKNASNVLMKNLVNVSVGTLGWWIFGWAFAYGSQAGSFIGTDGFFGLGFYSKDASGNIVPVACEDGNCQSTMLSWFFQWAFCTAGATIVSGCVAERVKSPTYAVFAFCMTSFIYPVIVAWTWGGGWLASIFGVGYMDFAGSGVVHFTGGVCGLAGTVILGPRKGRFENPEEFEYHNIPLIVLGTFALWFGWYGFNPGSTLSMHDKEMGALAAQVAMNTTLSAATCGISVFLLKFVLTRKYDVGALCNGILSGLVSITAGCGNMECGSAVLTGFIGAFFYQAASSLLVRLKIDDPVDASAVHGACGVWGLLATALFDWGKGFDHYHGWSGFGCMTGDDGACSKGIGGSAIAAQLVMIVAIIAWAGTLSTLSFLALRFSGLLRIDDHTEKIGYDMHSHSPPKAYAFSGQDPKLEAPAPKRLAFGAVVFGYDNFVKRSRDPRNLAWYHVKAIMDPWRAAGGQSAETPVTPTTPYAPPKPRSTSEPETALKRTTLAPPPRPSPSATKLANEHVEWAERCSVQPARPGEPCSLTIFMAEVGLDDALLARWCSWMDRRLTAERPNFAGGSQFKASTIDFSENAISVKGMKALCDLLEKHRVRCEVLRLSGNHIGNEGLRRLAKYLASSSQAPVQELLLTKNRFSMEGVIWLLGCLALHPAYPVWNASTERFVPLWLRLENSRATLEAHRALAETCERLCFAVCLGERTDEESCGPRKCVNAACSDQLKHNCVAHLSATAWKGEATLPPPAIHARSFFSTQGLPELKASNASAAGRREEPQLLYEDEDMAVVLKPSGWSCTPQPEGVDPSWVWLAPAARRVRAGKLLAQESAAPLQGWLLLQFGHDPACDVCRDQTLDRGLVHRLDVETSGPMLVGKTYKGYEHARNQILLGVLKDYVALVHGGFAPERVRGECHLAIDTSTYLETGKVCVDAGGQAASTVWEVLAEYQSPETRERFSLLHCRMVTLRTHQLRAHMKHLGHPLVGDGLYAPGSIPDFCPRLFLHKIRIGFFNLRGEACFLRCPLQAAPDLWRALGRLKKVGGMALMGCGAPGR
;
A
#
# COMPACT_ATOMS: atom_id res chain seq x y z
N MET A 1 4.75 58.99 -2.01
CA MET A 1 5.85 59.05 -1.01
C MET A 1 6.94 60.07 -1.37
N LYS A 2 7.73 59.91 -2.46
CA LYS A 2 8.82 60.85 -2.82
C LYS A 2 8.39 62.34 -2.86
N VAL A 3 7.22 62.64 -3.44
CA VAL A 3 6.66 64.00 -3.47
C VAL A 3 6.32 64.54 -2.08
N CYS A 4 5.72 63.72 -1.22
CA CYS A 4 5.39 64.09 0.16
C CYS A 4 6.64 64.31 1.01
N LEU A 5 7.68 63.49 0.81
CA LEU A 5 8.96 63.65 1.49
C LEU A 5 9.68 64.93 1.02
N ALA A 6 9.70 65.20 -0.29
CA ALA A 6 10.25 66.45 -0.83
C ALA A 6 9.47 67.68 -0.36
N ALA A 7 8.14 67.62 -0.26
CA ALA A 7 7.31 68.70 0.26
C ALA A 7 7.52 68.94 1.77
N ALA A 8 7.63 67.87 2.57
CA ALA A 8 7.93 67.97 4.00
C ALA A 8 9.34 68.54 4.25
N LEU A 9 10.32 68.14 3.44
CA LEU A 9 11.69 68.65 3.51
C LEU A 9 11.77 70.12 3.07
N ALA A 10 11.09 70.50 1.98
CA ALA A 10 11.01 71.90 1.57
C ALA A 10 10.34 72.76 2.66
N ALA A 11 9.23 72.29 3.24
CA ALA A 11 8.52 72.97 4.32
C ALA A 11 9.40 73.15 5.57
N ALA A 12 10.11 72.10 6.00
CA ALA A 12 11.07 72.17 7.10
C ALA A 12 12.18 73.19 6.82
N PHE A 13 12.77 73.16 5.61
CA PHE A 13 13.83 74.09 5.22
C PHE A 13 13.36 75.56 5.25
N THR A 14 12.15 75.86 4.77
CA THR A 14 11.56 77.20 4.90
C THR A 14 11.27 77.58 6.35
N ALA A 15 10.82 76.65 7.21
CA ALA A 15 10.53 76.93 8.61
C ALA A 15 11.81 77.25 9.42
N THR A 16 12.91 76.54 9.15
CA THR A 16 14.21 76.80 9.79
C THR A 16 14.84 78.10 9.30
N ALA A 17 14.73 78.42 8.00
CA ALA A 17 15.28 79.65 7.43
C ALA A 17 14.56 80.95 7.88
N MET A 18 13.34 80.84 8.42
CA MET A 18 12.53 82.00 8.84
C MET A 18 12.62 82.33 10.35
N SER A 19 13.40 81.59 11.16
CA SER A 19 13.27 81.65 12.63
C SER A 19 14.52 81.96 13.45
N GLN A 20 15.69 82.25 12.86
CA GLN A 20 16.94 82.41 13.62
C GLN A 20 17.85 83.58 13.20
N ASP A 21 18.44 84.25 14.20
CA ASP A 21 19.29 85.45 14.07
C ASP A 21 20.80 85.15 13.94
N SER A 22 21.22 83.87 13.98
CA SER A 22 22.64 83.46 14.01
C SER A 22 23.00 82.47 12.89
N PRO A 23 23.93 82.81 11.98
CA PRO A 23 24.39 81.90 10.93
C PRO A 23 25.04 80.60 11.46
N ALA A 24 25.58 80.61 12.69
CA ALA A 24 26.24 79.46 13.29
C ALA A 24 25.25 78.42 13.85
N GLU A 25 24.06 78.85 14.28
CA GLU A 25 23.00 77.96 14.78
C GLU A 25 22.28 77.31 13.61
N LEU A 26 21.94 78.10 12.58
CA LEU A 26 21.41 77.60 11.32
C LEU A 26 22.34 76.55 10.68
N LEU A 27 23.67 76.76 10.70
CA LEU A 27 24.63 75.79 10.15
C LEU A 27 24.64 74.46 10.92
N ARG A 28 24.52 74.48 12.26
CA ARG A 28 24.45 73.27 13.09
C ARG A 28 23.17 72.49 12.86
N GLU A 29 22.04 73.17 12.78
CA GLU A 29 20.74 72.53 12.52
C GLU A 29 20.70 71.94 11.10
N LEU A 30 21.23 72.63 10.09
CA LEU A 30 21.38 72.10 8.73
C LEU A 30 22.33 70.88 8.67
N GLN A 31 23.36 70.81 9.51
CA GLN A 31 24.22 69.64 9.64
C GLN A 31 23.44 68.45 10.26
N ALA A 32 22.71 68.67 11.35
CA ALA A 32 21.89 67.63 11.99
C ALA A 32 20.78 67.10 11.07
N GLN A 33 20.07 67.98 10.35
CA GLN A 33 19.06 67.58 9.37
C GLN A 33 19.67 66.79 8.20
N ARG A 34 20.90 67.14 7.77
CA ARG A 34 21.61 66.37 6.75
C ARG A 34 21.99 64.97 7.23
N GLU A 35 22.48 64.83 8.47
CA GLU A 35 22.82 63.52 9.04
C GLU A 35 21.58 62.62 9.15
N LEU A 36 20.46 63.15 9.65
CA LEU A 36 19.17 62.45 9.70
C LEU A 36 18.67 62.03 8.31
N LEU A 37 18.84 62.89 7.30
CA LEU A 37 18.52 62.58 5.90
C LEU A 37 19.41 61.47 5.33
N GLU A 38 20.70 61.48 5.63
CA GLU A 38 21.64 60.43 5.22
C GLU A 38 21.32 59.10 5.91
N GLU A 39 20.82 59.10 7.14
CA GLU A 39 20.34 57.91 7.87
C GLU A 39 19.02 57.37 7.32
N GLN A 40 17.98 58.20 7.18
CA GLN A 40 16.71 57.79 6.54
C GLN A 40 16.92 57.27 5.10
N ARG A 41 17.90 57.83 4.37
CA ARG A 41 18.28 57.34 3.04
C ARG A 41 18.95 55.95 3.08
N LYS A 42 19.71 55.62 4.14
CA LYS A 42 20.25 54.26 4.35
C LYS A 42 19.15 53.28 4.69
N GLU A 43 18.24 53.64 5.61
CA GLU A 43 17.09 52.80 5.97
C GLU A 43 16.21 52.50 4.75
N LEU A 44 15.85 53.52 3.97
CA LEU A 44 15.05 53.34 2.74
C LEU A 44 15.74 52.45 1.69
N LYS A 45 17.07 52.52 1.58
CA LYS A 45 17.83 51.60 0.72
C LYS A 45 17.78 50.17 1.25
N GLN A 46 18.06 49.97 2.53
CA GLN A 46 18.04 48.65 3.16
C GLN A 46 16.65 48.01 3.08
N MET A 47 15.58 48.79 3.25
CA MET A 47 14.20 48.33 3.06
C MET A 47 13.91 47.92 1.61
N ALA A 48 14.40 48.68 0.62
CA ALA A 48 14.24 48.34 -0.79
C ALA A 48 15.00 47.05 -1.16
N GLU A 49 16.27 46.94 -0.74
CA GLU A 49 17.11 45.74 -0.92
C GLU A 49 16.48 44.50 -0.25
N THR A 50 15.88 44.67 0.94
CA THR A 50 15.16 43.58 1.63
C THR A 50 13.89 43.17 0.89
N GLN A 51 13.14 44.13 0.35
CA GLN A 51 11.92 43.86 -0.43
C GLN A 51 12.25 43.13 -1.74
N GLU A 52 13.30 43.54 -2.45
CA GLU A 52 13.79 42.91 -3.68
C GLU A 52 14.28 41.47 -3.44
N SER A 53 15.02 41.24 -2.35
CA SER A 53 15.45 39.91 -1.92
C SER A 53 14.26 38.99 -1.60
N MET A 54 13.23 39.50 -0.91
CA MET A 54 12.03 38.74 -0.58
C MET A 54 11.18 38.42 -1.82
N ALA A 55 11.06 39.37 -2.76
CA ALA A 55 10.45 39.16 -4.07
C ALA A 55 11.12 37.99 -4.83
N GLY A 56 12.45 38.01 -4.95
CA GLY A 56 13.21 36.93 -5.59
C GLY A 56 13.05 35.57 -4.91
N ALA A 57 12.95 35.54 -3.58
CA ALA A 57 12.68 34.32 -2.82
C ALA A 57 11.26 33.77 -3.07
N MET A 58 10.26 34.64 -3.25
CA MET A 58 8.88 34.24 -3.59
C MET A 58 8.80 33.66 -5.01
N ASP A 59 9.42 34.28 -6.01
CA ASP A 59 9.53 33.76 -7.37
C ASP A 59 10.21 32.37 -7.39
N SER A 60 11.28 32.23 -6.60
CA SER A 60 12.00 30.96 -6.45
C SER A 60 11.13 29.86 -5.84
N ALA A 61 10.40 30.16 -4.77
CA ALA A 61 9.50 29.21 -4.13
C ALA A 61 8.33 28.82 -5.05
N TRP A 62 7.79 29.78 -5.81
CA TRP A 62 6.72 29.56 -6.79
C TRP A 62 7.15 28.59 -7.89
N LEU A 63 8.27 28.85 -8.55
CA LEU A 63 8.76 28.00 -9.64
C LEU A 63 9.21 26.61 -9.18
N VAL A 64 9.81 26.46 -7.99
CA VAL A 64 10.14 25.14 -7.44
C VAL A 64 8.87 24.33 -7.17
N LEU A 65 7.84 24.94 -6.56
CA LEU A 65 6.56 24.28 -6.32
C LEU A 65 5.87 23.90 -7.63
N CYS A 66 5.79 24.83 -8.57
CA CYS A 66 5.12 24.61 -9.85
C CYS A 66 5.84 23.55 -10.71
N GLY A 67 7.17 23.59 -10.79
CA GLY A 67 7.96 22.55 -11.47
C GLY A 67 7.80 21.17 -10.82
N ALA A 68 7.69 21.09 -9.50
CA ALA A 68 7.39 19.83 -8.80
C ALA A 68 5.97 19.31 -9.08
N LEU A 69 4.98 20.20 -9.23
CA LEU A 69 3.61 19.85 -9.63
C LEU A 69 3.54 19.37 -11.10
N VAL A 70 4.28 20.00 -12.02
CA VAL A 70 4.39 19.51 -13.41
C VAL A 70 5.11 18.17 -13.46
N MET A 71 6.18 17.97 -12.68
CA MET A 71 6.83 16.66 -12.55
C MET A 71 5.85 15.60 -12.01
N PHE A 72 4.93 15.96 -11.11
CA PHE A 72 3.89 15.05 -10.63
C PHE A 72 2.89 14.62 -11.74
N MET A 73 2.75 15.37 -12.83
CA MET A 73 1.94 14.95 -13.99
C MET A 73 2.41 13.62 -14.58
N HIS A 74 3.69 13.27 -14.50
CA HIS A 74 4.20 11.95 -14.93
C HIS A 74 3.55 10.78 -14.18
N ALA A 75 3.18 10.97 -12.91
CA ALA A 75 2.39 9.97 -12.18
C ALA A 75 0.95 9.89 -12.74
N GLY A 76 0.39 11.03 -13.12
CA GLY A 76 -0.91 11.12 -13.79
C GLY A 76 -0.95 10.42 -15.15
N PHE A 77 0.01 10.71 -16.03
CA PHE A 77 0.18 10.03 -17.32
C PHE A 77 0.40 8.52 -17.14
N ALA A 78 1.28 8.11 -16.22
CA ALA A 78 1.51 6.70 -15.93
C ALA A 78 0.24 5.95 -15.49
N MET A 79 -0.61 6.56 -14.66
CA MET A 79 -1.90 5.97 -14.25
C MET A 79 -2.92 5.96 -15.40
N LEU A 80 -3.06 7.08 -16.12
CA LEU A 80 -3.99 7.24 -17.25
C LEU A 80 -3.68 6.25 -18.38
N GLU A 81 -2.44 6.27 -18.90
CA GLU A 81 -2.01 5.36 -19.98
C GLU A 81 -2.19 3.90 -19.58
N THR A 82 -1.82 3.55 -18.34
CA THR A 82 -1.94 2.18 -17.85
C THR A 82 -3.40 1.76 -17.84
N GLY A 83 -4.29 2.56 -17.25
CA GLY A 83 -5.72 2.26 -17.18
C GLY A 83 -6.41 2.14 -18.54
N CYS A 84 -5.96 2.89 -19.55
CA CYS A 84 -6.50 2.82 -20.91
C CYS A 84 -5.97 1.62 -21.72
N CYS A 85 -4.73 1.18 -21.48
CA CYS A 85 -4.14 0.03 -22.15
C CYS A 85 -4.70 -1.29 -21.58
N ARG A 86 -4.53 -2.39 -22.31
CA ARG A 86 -4.86 -3.74 -21.80
C ARG A 86 -3.92 -4.17 -20.67
N ALA A 87 -4.47 -4.83 -19.65
CA ALA A 87 -3.77 -5.23 -18.41
C ALA A 87 -2.45 -6.01 -18.60
N LYS A 88 -2.31 -6.71 -19.73
CA LYS A 88 -1.10 -7.50 -20.11
C LYS A 88 0.14 -6.65 -20.51
N ASN A 89 0.00 -5.32 -20.51
CA ASN A 89 1.02 -4.36 -20.91
C ASN A 89 1.29 -3.29 -19.83
N ALA A 90 0.75 -3.46 -18.62
CA ALA A 90 0.78 -2.46 -17.56
C ALA A 90 2.20 -2.16 -17.05
N SER A 91 3.03 -3.18 -16.80
CA SER A 91 4.43 -2.98 -16.39
C SER A 91 5.17 -2.18 -17.46
N ASN A 92 4.92 -2.51 -18.72
CA ASN A 92 5.59 -1.86 -19.83
C ASN A 92 5.17 -0.40 -20.01
N VAL A 93 3.90 -0.07 -19.78
CA VAL A 93 3.41 1.32 -19.82
C VAL A 93 3.96 2.15 -18.65
N LEU A 94 3.96 1.60 -17.43
CA LEU A 94 4.58 2.23 -16.27
C LEU A 94 6.09 2.44 -16.47
N MET A 95 6.79 1.43 -17.01
CA MET A 95 8.22 1.53 -17.33
C MET A 95 8.47 2.57 -18.42
N LYS A 96 7.65 2.65 -19.48
CA LYS A 96 7.79 3.70 -20.53
C LYS A 96 7.73 5.10 -19.92
N ASN A 97 6.83 5.36 -18.99
CA ASN A 97 6.72 6.67 -18.32
C ASN A 97 7.96 6.98 -17.45
N LEU A 98 8.47 6.00 -16.68
CA LEU A 98 9.70 6.16 -15.89
C LEU A 98 10.95 6.34 -16.77
N VAL A 99 11.03 5.62 -17.89
CA VAL A 99 12.10 5.76 -18.89
C VAL A 99 12.00 7.10 -19.61
N ASN A 100 10.77 7.54 -19.95
CA ASN A 100 10.51 8.84 -20.56
C ASN A 100 11.11 9.97 -19.73
N VAL A 101 10.79 10.02 -18.42
CA VAL A 101 11.31 11.09 -17.57
C VAL A 101 12.83 10.93 -17.34
N SER A 102 13.34 9.71 -17.14
CA SER A 102 14.77 9.48 -16.89
C SER A 102 15.64 9.85 -18.09
N VAL A 103 15.32 9.33 -19.28
CA VAL A 103 16.03 9.61 -20.53
C VAL A 103 15.76 11.04 -21.00
N GLY A 104 14.53 11.52 -20.83
CA GLY A 104 14.13 12.88 -21.14
C GLY A 104 14.95 13.92 -20.37
N THR A 105 15.22 13.67 -19.08
CA THR A 105 16.11 14.49 -18.23
C THR A 105 17.52 14.58 -18.80
N LEU A 106 18.11 13.45 -19.19
CA LEU A 106 19.46 13.44 -19.76
C LEU A 106 19.49 14.13 -21.14
N GLY A 107 18.50 13.90 -22.00
CA GLY A 107 18.39 14.59 -23.28
C GLY A 107 18.27 16.12 -23.12
N TRP A 108 17.47 16.57 -22.15
CA TRP A 108 17.30 18.00 -21.85
C TRP A 108 18.54 18.64 -21.20
N TRP A 109 19.23 17.93 -20.30
CA TRP A 109 20.47 18.43 -19.68
C TRP A 109 21.63 18.50 -20.68
N ILE A 110 21.80 17.48 -21.53
CA ILE A 110 22.93 17.41 -22.47
C ILE A 110 22.74 18.39 -23.63
N PHE A 111 21.58 18.37 -24.28
CA PHE A 111 21.33 19.09 -25.53
C PHE A 111 20.10 20.00 -25.50
N GLY A 112 19.02 19.58 -24.83
CA GLY A 112 17.72 20.24 -24.98
C GLY A 112 17.67 21.67 -24.45
N TRP A 113 18.24 21.93 -23.27
CA TRP A 113 18.37 23.31 -22.77
C TRP A 113 19.17 24.20 -23.73
N ALA A 114 20.28 23.67 -24.25
CA ALA A 114 21.17 24.39 -25.13
C ALA A 114 20.50 24.84 -26.42
N PHE A 115 19.78 23.93 -27.09
CA PHE A 115 19.04 24.27 -28.30
C PHE A 115 17.81 25.13 -28.05
N ALA A 116 17.19 25.06 -26.86
CA ALA A 116 15.99 25.84 -26.53
C ALA A 116 16.30 27.27 -26.07
N TYR A 117 17.29 27.45 -25.20
CA TYR A 117 17.55 28.70 -24.45
C TYR A 117 19.00 29.19 -24.52
N GLY A 118 19.89 28.50 -25.26
CA GLY A 118 21.22 29.04 -25.56
C GLY A 118 21.18 30.18 -26.58
N SER A 119 22.32 30.84 -26.81
CA SER A 119 22.50 31.94 -27.76
C SER A 119 21.91 31.61 -29.14
N GLN A 120 20.95 32.41 -29.59
CA GLN A 120 20.14 32.10 -30.78
C GLN A 120 20.91 32.32 -32.09
N ALA A 121 21.20 31.24 -32.82
CA ALA A 121 21.68 31.29 -34.19
C ALA A 121 20.52 31.54 -35.16
N GLY A 122 20.52 32.71 -35.80
CA GLY A 122 19.52 33.09 -36.82
C GLY A 122 18.08 33.09 -36.30
N SER A 123 17.89 33.30 -34.99
CA SER A 123 16.59 33.19 -34.30
C SER A 123 15.90 31.82 -34.46
N PHE A 124 16.65 30.75 -34.76
CA PHE A 124 16.09 29.42 -35.07
C PHE A 124 16.46 28.34 -34.05
N ILE A 125 17.65 28.41 -33.44
CA ILE A 125 18.14 27.39 -32.50
C ILE A 125 19.25 27.98 -31.62
N GLY A 126 19.30 27.60 -30.33
CA GLY A 126 20.38 27.97 -29.43
C GLY A 126 21.69 27.21 -29.71
N THR A 127 22.86 27.81 -29.45
CA THR A 127 24.18 27.25 -29.79
C THR A 127 25.18 27.04 -28.65
N ASP A 128 24.79 27.31 -27.41
CA ASP A 128 25.60 27.10 -26.20
C ASP A 128 24.72 26.60 -25.03
N GLY A 129 25.30 26.36 -23.85
CA GLY A 129 24.57 25.79 -22.70
C GLY A 129 24.59 24.26 -22.60
N PHE A 130 25.28 23.56 -23.52
CA PHE A 130 25.38 22.09 -23.54
C PHE A 130 25.93 21.53 -22.22
N PHE A 131 25.39 20.41 -21.74
CA PHE A 131 25.75 19.79 -20.45
C PHE A 131 25.63 20.73 -19.23
N GLY A 132 24.83 21.79 -19.30
CA GLY A 132 24.74 22.83 -18.26
C GLY A 132 25.99 23.70 -18.14
N LEU A 133 26.85 23.74 -19.16
CA LEU A 133 27.93 24.73 -19.24
C LEU A 133 27.35 26.14 -19.21
N GLY A 134 27.95 27.04 -18.45
CA GLY A 134 27.42 28.40 -18.24
C GLY A 134 26.39 28.54 -17.11
N PHE A 135 25.99 27.47 -16.41
CA PHE A 135 25.07 27.58 -15.26
C PHE A 135 25.73 28.17 -14.00
N TYR A 136 27.05 28.26 -13.99
CA TYR A 136 27.85 28.81 -12.90
C TYR A 136 28.85 29.83 -13.44
N SER A 137 29.02 30.93 -12.72
CA SER A 137 30.04 31.95 -12.94
C SER A 137 30.86 32.18 -11.67
N LYS A 138 31.86 33.06 -11.74
CA LYS A 138 32.57 33.55 -10.55
C LYS A 138 32.13 34.96 -10.23
N ASP A 139 31.81 35.20 -8.96
CA ASP A 139 31.55 36.56 -8.46
C ASP A 139 32.84 37.39 -8.40
N ALA A 140 32.70 38.68 -8.05
CA ALA A 140 33.84 39.58 -7.87
C ALA A 140 34.82 39.17 -6.75
N SER A 141 34.43 38.24 -5.88
CA SER A 141 35.26 37.66 -4.81
C SER A 141 35.91 36.32 -5.23
N GLY A 142 35.62 35.82 -6.44
CA GLY A 142 36.11 34.55 -6.96
C GLY A 142 35.29 33.32 -6.56
N ASN A 143 34.18 33.47 -5.83
CA ASN A 143 33.30 32.37 -5.45
C ASN A 143 32.49 31.87 -6.65
N ILE A 144 32.27 30.55 -6.72
CA ILE A 144 31.39 29.96 -7.74
C ILE A 144 29.94 30.20 -7.32
N VAL A 145 29.20 30.97 -8.14
CA VAL A 145 27.79 31.31 -7.92
C VAL A 145 26.93 30.84 -9.11
N PRO A 146 25.66 30.49 -8.92
CA PRO A 146 24.75 30.21 -10.02
C PRO A 146 24.56 31.46 -10.90
N VAL A 147 24.47 31.27 -12.21
CA VAL A 147 24.18 32.37 -13.15
C VAL A 147 22.70 32.74 -13.06
N ALA A 148 22.42 34.00 -12.71
CA ALA A 148 21.10 34.60 -12.86
C ALA A 148 20.72 34.64 -14.35
N CYS A 149 19.43 34.46 -14.69
CA CYS A 149 19.01 34.45 -16.09
C CYS A 149 19.05 35.85 -16.71
N GLU A 150 19.32 35.92 -18.01
CA GLU A 150 19.52 37.18 -18.75
C GLU A 150 18.26 38.07 -18.78
N ASP A 151 17.07 37.46 -18.67
CA ASP A 151 15.77 38.14 -18.73
C ASP A 151 15.40 38.93 -17.45
N GLY A 152 16.22 38.87 -16.38
CA GLY A 152 15.98 39.55 -15.11
C GLY A 152 14.83 39.01 -14.24
N ASN A 153 13.91 38.22 -14.82
CA ASN A 153 12.69 37.72 -14.18
C ASN A 153 12.86 36.41 -13.37
N CYS A 154 14.10 35.93 -13.16
CA CYS A 154 14.34 34.72 -12.36
C CYS A 154 15.68 34.75 -11.62
N GLN A 155 15.73 34.14 -10.44
CA GLN A 155 16.92 34.16 -9.58
C GLN A 155 18.06 33.24 -10.06
N SER A 156 17.78 32.25 -10.93
CA SER A 156 18.81 31.35 -11.44
C SER A 156 18.40 30.63 -12.72
N THR A 157 19.33 30.53 -13.67
CA THR A 157 19.23 29.69 -14.87
C THR A 157 18.88 28.22 -14.53
N MET A 158 19.37 27.71 -13.39
CA MET A 158 19.06 26.35 -12.94
C MET A 158 17.59 26.14 -12.54
N LEU A 159 16.92 27.20 -12.06
CA LEU A 159 15.50 27.17 -11.69
C LEU A 159 14.62 27.13 -12.95
N SER A 160 14.90 27.98 -13.93
CA SER A 160 14.25 27.93 -15.24
C SER A 160 14.51 26.61 -15.96
N TRP A 161 15.71 26.05 -15.85
CA TRP A 161 16.02 24.71 -16.34
C TRP A 161 15.11 23.64 -15.72
N PHE A 162 14.93 23.64 -14.40
CA PHE A 162 14.08 22.69 -13.69
C PHE A 162 12.60 22.83 -14.09
N PHE A 163 12.10 24.07 -14.21
CA PHE A 163 10.72 24.31 -14.63
C PHE A 163 10.49 23.82 -16.07
N GLN A 164 11.31 24.25 -17.03
CA GLN A 164 11.14 23.92 -18.46
C GLN A 164 11.44 22.44 -18.78
N TRP A 165 12.32 21.78 -18.01
CA TRP A 165 12.53 20.33 -18.06
C TRP A 165 11.22 19.55 -17.85
N ALA A 166 10.39 20.00 -16.91
CA ALA A 166 9.15 19.31 -16.57
C ALA A 166 8.15 19.38 -17.75
N PHE A 167 8.09 20.50 -18.47
CA PHE A 167 7.27 20.68 -19.67
C PHE A 167 7.79 19.82 -20.84
N CYS A 168 9.11 19.84 -21.09
CA CYS A 168 9.76 19.04 -22.12
C CYS A 168 9.50 17.53 -21.96
N THR A 169 9.66 17.03 -20.73
CA THR A 169 9.42 15.60 -20.44
C THR A 169 7.93 15.25 -20.50
N ALA A 170 7.03 16.14 -20.08
CA ALA A 170 5.59 15.95 -20.25
C ALA A 170 5.19 15.88 -21.74
N GLY A 171 5.73 16.77 -22.59
CA GLY A 171 5.53 16.74 -24.03
C GLY A 171 5.96 15.43 -24.68
N ALA A 172 7.10 14.87 -24.25
CA ALA A 172 7.55 13.56 -24.72
C ALA A 172 6.62 12.42 -24.26
N THR A 173 6.08 12.47 -23.04
CA THR A 173 5.23 11.39 -22.51
C THR A 173 3.87 11.28 -23.22
N ILE A 174 3.37 12.36 -23.84
CA ILE A 174 2.17 12.30 -24.71
C ILE A 174 2.34 11.24 -25.81
N VAL A 175 3.56 11.09 -26.35
CA VAL A 175 3.87 10.08 -27.37
C VAL A 175 3.85 8.67 -26.78
N SER A 176 4.28 8.47 -25.53
CA SER A 176 4.24 7.16 -24.83
C SER A 176 2.85 6.52 -24.90
N GLY A 177 1.80 7.31 -24.65
CA GLY A 177 0.41 6.86 -24.73
C GLY A 177 0.02 6.47 -26.15
N CYS A 178 0.29 7.35 -27.14
CA CYS A 178 -0.02 7.12 -28.55
C CYS A 178 0.56 5.78 -29.06
N VAL A 179 1.83 5.49 -28.74
CA VAL A 179 2.52 4.27 -29.21
C VAL A 179 2.45 3.07 -28.25
N ALA A 180 1.60 3.13 -27.23
CA ALA A 180 1.51 2.09 -26.19
C ALA A 180 1.14 0.68 -26.72
N GLU A 181 1.39 -0.32 -25.88
CA GLU A 181 1.26 -1.78 -26.11
C GLU A 181 2.14 -2.42 -27.20
N ARG A 182 2.51 -1.71 -28.27
CA ARG A 182 3.07 -2.33 -29.49
C ARG A 182 4.45 -1.80 -29.93
N VAL A 183 4.92 -0.70 -29.37
CA VAL A 183 6.31 -0.22 -29.57
C VAL A 183 7.30 -1.05 -28.74
N LYS A 184 8.53 -1.28 -29.23
CA LYS A 184 9.62 -1.80 -28.40
C LYS A 184 10.07 -0.73 -27.40
N SER A 185 10.18 -1.07 -26.12
CA SER A 185 10.47 -0.08 -25.06
C SER A 185 11.86 0.56 -25.13
N PRO A 186 12.95 -0.16 -25.49
CA PRO A 186 14.24 0.49 -25.78
C PRO A 186 14.16 1.46 -26.96
N THR A 187 13.31 1.17 -27.94
CA THR A 187 13.10 2.01 -29.12
C THR A 187 12.30 3.26 -28.80
N TYR A 188 11.31 3.16 -27.89
CA TYR A 188 10.69 4.34 -27.31
C TYR A 188 11.69 5.20 -26.53
N ALA A 189 12.64 4.62 -25.80
CA ALA A 189 13.69 5.38 -25.11
C ALA A 189 14.57 6.19 -26.07
N VAL A 190 14.95 5.62 -27.23
CA VAL A 190 15.69 6.33 -28.29
C VAL A 190 14.85 7.49 -28.83
N PHE A 191 13.57 7.26 -29.14
CA PHE A 191 12.69 8.33 -29.62
C PHE A 191 12.50 9.45 -28.57
N ALA A 192 12.27 9.10 -27.30
CA ALA A 192 12.15 10.06 -26.21
C ALA A 192 13.41 10.91 -26.08
N PHE A 193 14.61 10.31 -26.20
CA PHE A 193 15.87 11.06 -26.25
C PHE A 193 15.90 12.03 -27.43
N CYS A 194 15.63 11.58 -28.66
CA CYS A 194 15.60 12.45 -29.85
C CYS A 194 14.58 13.60 -29.70
N MET A 195 13.44 13.34 -29.08
CA MET A 195 12.41 14.34 -28.86
C MET A 195 12.84 15.41 -27.84
N THR A 196 13.34 15.02 -26.66
CA THR A 196 13.76 15.99 -25.61
C THR A 196 15.13 16.61 -25.85
N SER A 197 15.98 15.99 -26.69
CA SER A 197 17.30 16.52 -27.04
C SER A 197 17.30 17.41 -28.28
N PHE A 198 16.30 17.33 -29.18
CA PHE A 198 16.32 18.11 -30.42
C PHE A 198 14.94 18.55 -30.93
N ILE A 199 13.99 17.63 -31.12
CA ILE A 199 12.72 17.96 -31.81
C ILE A 199 11.91 19.02 -31.05
N TYR A 200 11.67 18.80 -29.75
CA TYR A 200 10.95 19.73 -28.89
C TYR A 200 11.76 21.00 -28.56
N PRO A 201 13.05 20.91 -28.14
CA PRO A 201 13.90 22.09 -27.90
C PRO A 201 13.91 23.15 -28.99
N VAL A 202 13.98 22.75 -30.27
CA VAL A 202 14.01 23.71 -31.38
C VAL A 202 12.67 24.46 -31.53
N ILE A 203 11.55 23.80 -31.22
CA ILE A 203 10.23 24.45 -31.19
C ILE A 203 10.14 25.46 -30.05
N VAL A 204 10.74 25.16 -28.89
CA VAL A 204 10.87 26.11 -27.76
C VAL A 204 11.73 27.32 -28.17
N ALA A 205 12.84 27.09 -28.88
CA ALA A 205 13.74 28.16 -29.34
C ALA A 205 13.01 29.20 -30.19
N TRP A 206 12.12 28.75 -31.09
CA TRP A 206 11.35 29.66 -31.96
C TRP A 206 10.41 30.58 -31.19
N THR A 207 9.94 30.16 -30.01
CA THR A 207 8.89 30.82 -29.24
C THR A 207 9.41 31.34 -27.90
N TRP A 208 9.45 30.51 -26.87
CA TRP A 208 9.87 30.90 -25.52
C TRP A 208 11.38 31.19 -25.41
N GLY A 209 12.19 30.72 -26.36
CA GLY A 209 13.61 31.06 -26.50
C GLY A 209 13.90 32.36 -27.28
N GLY A 210 12.87 33.15 -27.60
CA GLY A 210 13.03 34.45 -28.26
C GLY A 210 13.29 34.41 -29.78
N GLY A 211 13.06 33.25 -30.42
CA GLY A 211 13.29 33.05 -31.84
C GLY A 211 12.27 33.69 -32.79
N TRP A 212 12.28 33.24 -34.04
CA TRP A 212 11.58 33.89 -35.17
C TRP A 212 10.05 33.96 -35.05
N LEU A 213 9.42 33.11 -34.22
CA LEU A 213 7.98 33.16 -33.94
C LEU A 213 7.62 34.11 -32.79
N ALA A 214 8.55 34.42 -31.89
CA ALA A 214 8.31 35.30 -30.74
C ALA A 214 7.87 36.73 -31.14
N SER A 215 8.21 37.18 -32.36
CA SER A 215 7.87 38.51 -32.89
C SER A 215 7.28 38.49 -34.31
N ILE A 216 6.84 37.33 -34.81
CA ILE A 216 6.33 37.19 -36.18
C ILE A 216 5.15 38.12 -36.45
N PHE A 217 5.14 38.71 -37.66
CA PHE A 217 4.16 39.71 -38.11
C PHE A 217 4.01 40.94 -37.19
N GLY A 218 4.97 41.20 -36.29
CA GLY A 218 4.92 42.29 -35.31
C GLY A 218 3.96 42.05 -34.14
N VAL A 219 3.35 40.85 -34.05
CA VAL A 219 2.43 40.46 -32.97
C VAL A 219 2.99 39.36 -32.09
N GLY A 220 3.83 38.49 -32.66
CA GLY A 220 4.31 37.29 -31.99
C GLY A 220 3.27 36.17 -31.94
N TYR A 221 3.77 34.96 -31.73
CA TYR A 221 2.97 33.78 -31.43
C TYR A 221 2.59 33.74 -29.94
N MET A 222 1.34 33.39 -29.64
CA MET A 222 0.81 33.31 -28.28
C MET A 222 0.62 31.86 -27.83
N ASP A 223 1.30 31.48 -26.75
CA ASP A 223 1.11 30.19 -26.09
C ASP A 223 1.64 30.26 -24.65
N PHE A 224 0.75 30.66 -23.73
CA PHE A 224 1.09 30.98 -22.34
C PHE A 224 1.77 29.80 -21.62
N ALA A 225 1.27 28.58 -21.79
CA ALA A 225 1.84 27.39 -21.13
C ALA A 225 2.08 26.17 -22.06
N GLY A 226 1.69 26.19 -23.34
CA GLY A 226 2.04 25.11 -24.29
C GLY A 226 0.89 24.29 -24.90
N SER A 227 -0.27 24.87 -25.27
CA SER A 227 -1.22 24.13 -26.15
C SER A 227 -0.56 23.76 -27.47
N GLY A 228 0.34 24.60 -27.98
CA GLY A 228 1.15 24.32 -29.15
C GLY A 228 2.44 23.60 -28.79
N VAL A 229 3.30 24.30 -28.05
CA VAL A 229 4.69 23.89 -27.79
C VAL A 229 4.75 22.50 -27.15
N VAL A 230 3.91 22.21 -26.16
CA VAL A 230 3.86 20.91 -25.47
C VAL A 230 2.82 19.98 -26.09
N HIS A 231 1.55 20.38 -26.08
CA HIS A 231 0.45 19.46 -26.40
C HIS A 231 0.34 19.16 -27.89
N PHE A 232 0.28 20.18 -28.75
CA PHE A 232 0.19 19.95 -30.19
C PHE A 232 1.44 19.24 -30.73
N THR A 233 2.64 19.66 -30.30
CA THR A 233 3.90 18.94 -30.61
C THR A 233 3.82 17.46 -30.22
N GLY A 234 3.46 17.16 -28.96
CA GLY A 234 3.32 15.78 -28.49
C GLY A 234 2.27 14.98 -29.26
N GLY A 235 1.13 15.60 -29.59
CA GLY A 235 0.06 14.99 -30.37
C GLY A 235 0.46 14.73 -31.83
N VAL A 236 1.21 15.62 -32.47
CA VAL A 236 1.74 15.45 -33.85
C VAL A 236 2.80 14.35 -33.89
N CYS A 237 3.77 14.37 -32.96
CA CYS A 237 4.76 13.31 -32.80
C CYS A 237 4.10 11.94 -32.55
N GLY A 238 3.09 11.92 -31.68
CA GLY A 238 2.28 10.76 -31.33
C GLY A 238 1.49 10.18 -32.50
N LEU A 239 0.83 11.04 -33.27
CA LEU A 239 0.07 10.66 -34.45
C LEU A 239 0.99 10.06 -35.53
N ALA A 240 2.13 10.70 -35.81
CA ALA A 240 3.13 10.17 -36.74
C ALA A 240 3.61 8.78 -36.31
N GLY A 241 3.95 8.62 -35.03
CA GLY A 241 4.32 7.33 -34.44
C GLY A 241 3.23 6.27 -34.62
N THR A 242 1.99 6.58 -34.24
CA THR A 242 0.84 5.66 -34.36
C THR A 242 0.56 5.23 -35.80
N VAL A 243 0.62 6.15 -36.76
CA VAL A 243 0.39 5.86 -38.19
C VAL A 243 1.48 4.93 -38.74
N ILE A 244 2.76 5.20 -38.43
CA ILE A 244 3.90 4.40 -38.93
C ILE A 244 3.98 3.04 -38.24
N LEU A 245 3.63 2.98 -36.97
CA LEU A 245 3.61 1.76 -36.16
C LEU A 245 2.46 0.83 -36.55
N GLY A 246 1.33 1.40 -36.99
CA GLY A 246 0.10 0.70 -37.33
C GLY A 246 -0.73 0.29 -36.08
N PRO A 247 -1.97 -0.16 -36.29
CA PRO A 247 -2.89 -0.44 -35.18
C PRO A 247 -2.52 -1.68 -34.38
N ARG A 248 -3.01 -1.81 -33.14
CA ARG A 248 -2.93 -3.05 -32.37
C ARG A 248 -3.73 -4.15 -33.09
N LYS A 249 -3.20 -5.37 -33.15
CA LYS A 249 -3.83 -6.50 -33.84
C LYS A 249 -5.18 -6.84 -33.24
N GLY A 250 -6.24 -6.83 -34.05
CA GLY A 250 -7.62 -7.10 -33.64
C GLY A 250 -8.42 -5.84 -33.25
N ARG A 251 -7.82 -4.64 -33.24
CA ARG A 251 -8.45 -3.40 -32.73
C ARG A 251 -9.77 -3.02 -33.42
N PHE A 252 -9.88 -3.28 -34.72
CA PHE A 252 -11.04 -2.89 -35.53
C PHE A 252 -11.91 -4.08 -35.91
N GLU A 253 -11.43 -5.29 -35.65
CA GLU A 253 -12.12 -6.56 -35.83
C GLU A 253 -12.91 -6.93 -34.56
N ASN A 254 -12.27 -6.82 -33.39
CA ASN A 254 -12.80 -7.15 -32.07
C ASN A 254 -12.66 -5.94 -31.12
N PRO A 255 -13.39 -4.82 -31.33
CA PRO A 255 -13.20 -3.59 -30.54
C PRO A 255 -13.45 -3.78 -29.03
N GLU A 256 -14.30 -4.72 -28.65
CA GLU A 256 -14.59 -5.06 -27.24
C GLU A 256 -13.33 -5.53 -26.47
N GLU A 257 -12.34 -6.14 -27.15
CA GLU A 257 -11.07 -6.57 -26.51
C GLU A 257 -10.15 -5.39 -26.14
N PHE A 258 -10.52 -4.17 -26.49
CA PHE A 258 -9.76 -2.94 -26.32
C PHE A 258 -10.45 -1.91 -25.43
N GLU A 259 -11.47 -2.33 -24.66
CA GLU A 259 -12.02 -1.53 -23.58
C GLU A 259 -10.97 -1.26 -22.48
N TYR A 260 -11.19 -0.19 -21.72
CA TYR A 260 -10.29 0.27 -20.67
C TYR A 260 -10.20 -0.73 -19.51
N HIS A 261 -9.00 -1.28 -19.25
CA HIS A 261 -8.85 -2.34 -18.25
C HIS A 261 -9.04 -1.85 -16.80
N ASN A 262 -8.88 -0.54 -16.52
CA ASN A 262 -8.96 -0.01 -15.16
C ASN A 262 -9.43 1.46 -15.12
N ILE A 263 -10.75 1.67 -15.11
CA ILE A 263 -11.38 2.99 -14.98
C ILE A 263 -10.89 3.77 -13.74
N PRO A 264 -10.76 3.18 -12.53
CA PRO A 264 -10.18 3.88 -11.38
C PRO A 264 -8.79 4.49 -11.63
N LEU A 265 -7.92 3.82 -12.39
CA LEU A 265 -6.61 4.39 -12.76
C LEU A 265 -6.73 5.54 -13.78
N ILE A 266 -7.68 5.50 -14.70
CA ILE A 266 -7.96 6.62 -15.61
C ILE A 266 -8.44 7.84 -14.82
N VAL A 267 -9.34 7.65 -13.86
CA VAL A 267 -9.87 8.72 -13.00
C VAL A 267 -8.78 9.31 -12.09
N LEU A 268 -7.97 8.46 -11.43
CA LEU A 268 -6.84 8.92 -10.62
C LEU A 268 -5.76 9.61 -11.45
N GLY A 269 -5.49 9.11 -12.66
CA GLY A 269 -4.61 9.75 -13.64
C GLY A 269 -5.11 11.14 -14.01
N THR A 270 -6.40 11.27 -14.33
CA THR A 270 -7.04 12.55 -14.68
C THR A 270 -6.98 13.56 -13.54
N PHE A 271 -7.26 13.15 -12.29
CA PHE A 271 -7.14 14.04 -11.14
C PHE A 271 -5.69 14.44 -10.85
N ALA A 272 -4.72 13.52 -10.99
CA ALA A 272 -3.30 13.85 -10.84
C ALA A 272 -2.80 14.80 -11.94
N LEU A 273 -3.28 14.64 -13.18
CA LEU A 273 -2.99 15.55 -14.29
C LEU A 273 -3.59 16.94 -14.05
N TRP A 274 -4.87 17.04 -13.66
CA TRP A 274 -5.50 18.33 -13.32
C TRP A 274 -4.76 19.01 -12.15
N PHE A 275 -4.42 18.26 -11.10
CA PHE A 275 -3.65 18.80 -9.97
C PHE A 275 -2.27 19.32 -10.40
N GLY A 276 -1.54 18.56 -11.22
CA GLY A 276 -0.27 19.01 -11.79
C GLY A 276 -0.41 20.20 -12.75
N TRP A 277 -1.57 20.35 -13.39
CA TRP A 277 -1.89 21.50 -14.26
C TRP A 277 -1.95 22.83 -13.51
N TYR A 278 -2.10 22.84 -12.17
CA TYR A 278 -1.93 24.04 -11.35
C TYR A 278 -0.46 24.46 -11.19
N GLY A 279 0.50 23.56 -11.42
CA GLY A 279 1.90 23.94 -11.63
C GLY A 279 2.20 24.28 -13.09
N PHE A 280 1.45 23.71 -14.04
CA PHE A 280 1.66 23.91 -15.46
C PHE A 280 1.17 25.28 -15.93
N ASN A 281 -0.13 25.58 -15.75
CA ASN A 281 -0.70 26.84 -16.23
C ASN A 281 -0.31 28.01 -15.29
N PRO A 282 -0.69 28.04 -13.99
CA PRO A 282 -0.28 29.13 -13.09
C PRO A 282 1.22 29.31 -12.95
N GLY A 283 2.02 28.24 -13.01
CA GLY A 283 3.48 28.35 -12.95
C GLY A 283 4.07 29.12 -14.12
N SER A 284 3.41 29.17 -15.28
CA SER A 284 3.82 29.96 -16.44
C SER A 284 3.63 31.47 -16.28
N THR A 285 3.17 31.98 -15.13
CA THR A 285 3.45 33.39 -14.77
C THR A 285 4.95 33.63 -14.52
N LEU A 286 5.73 32.56 -14.31
CA LEU A 286 7.17 32.53 -14.00
C LEU A 286 7.57 33.26 -12.70
N SER A 287 6.64 33.96 -12.05
CA SER A 287 6.86 34.84 -10.91
C SER A 287 5.59 35.02 -10.08
N MET A 288 5.76 35.44 -8.83
CA MET A 288 4.74 35.79 -7.85
C MET A 288 5.26 36.83 -6.83
N HIS A 289 6.22 37.68 -7.22
CA HIS A 289 6.85 38.68 -6.35
C HIS A 289 5.92 39.81 -5.88
N ASP A 290 4.84 40.09 -6.61
CA ASP A 290 3.92 41.17 -6.29
C ASP A 290 2.43 40.78 -6.41
N LYS A 291 1.58 41.78 -6.17
CA LYS A 291 0.12 41.64 -6.19
C LYS A 291 -0.43 41.38 -7.60
N GLU A 292 0.21 41.92 -8.64
CA GLU A 292 -0.28 41.84 -10.03
C GLU A 292 0.02 40.45 -10.60
N MET A 293 1.24 39.95 -10.42
CA MET A 293 1.60 38.56 -10.75
C MET A 293 0.80 37.54 -9.94
N GLY A 294 0.57 37.81 -8.64
CA GLY A 294 -0.30 36.97 -7.81
C GLY A 294 -1.76 36.94 -8.28
N ALA A 295 -2.29 38.06 -8.76
CA ALA A 295 -3.64 38.13 -9.34
C ALA A 295 -3.72 37.39 -10.68
N LEU A 296 -2.71 37.52 -11.55
CA LEU A 296 -2.60 36.78 -12.80
C LEU A 296 -2.57 35.27 -12.55
N ALA A 297 -1.74 34.78 -11.62
CA ALA A 297 -1.68 33.37 -11.25
C ALA A 297 -3.04 32.82 -10.78
N ALA A 298 -3.82 33.62 -10.03
CA ALA A 298 -5.16 33.27 -9.59
C ALA A 298 -6.17 33.19 -10.76
N GLN A 299 -6.15 34.14 -11.70
CA GLN A 299 -6.96 34.10 -12.91
C GLN A 299 -6.63 32.87 -13.77
N VAL A 300 -5.34 32.59 -13.96
CA VAL A 300 -4.85 31.41 -14.69
C VAL A 300 -5.36 30.11 -14.07
N ALA A 301 -5.34 30.00 -12.74
CA ALA A 301 -5.88 28.82 -12.03
C ALA A 301 -7.40 28.68 -12.21
N MET A 302 -8.14 29.79 -12.18
CA MET A 302 -9.60 29.80 -12.41
C MET A 302 -9.95 29.39 -13.85
N ASN A 303 -9.29 29.98 -14.86
CA ASN A 303 -9.45 29.64 -16.27
C ASN A 303 -9.16 28.15 -16.54
N THR A 304 -8.05 27.65 -15.98
CA THR A 304 -7.67 26.23 -16.04
C THR A 304 -8.78 25.32 -15.53
N THR A 305 -9.38 25.67 -14.39
CA THR A 305 -10.46 24.91 -13.74
C THR A 305 -11.76 24.96 -14.54
N LEU A 306 -12.16 26.13 -15.02
CA LEU A 306 -13.43 26.36 -15.73
C LEU A 306 -13.48 25.65 -17.08
N SER A 307 -12.39 25.73 -17.87
CA SER A 307 -12.30 25.04 -19.16
C SER A 307 -12.34 23.52 -18.99
N ALA A 308 -11.59 22.99 -18.01
CA ALA A 308 -11.56 21.56 -17.69
C ALA A 308 -12.94 21.01 -17.32
N ALA A 309 -13.63 21.67 -16.38
CA ALA A 309 -14.97 21.29 -15.96
C ALA A 309 -15.99 21.35 -17.11
N THR A 310 -15.94 22.45 -17.89
CA THR A 310 -16.90 22.67 -18.99
C THR A 310 -16.70 21.66 -20.13
N CYS A 311 -15.45 21.42 -20.55
CA CYS A 311 -15.14 20.44 -21.59
C CYS A 311 -15.48 19.01 -21.14
N GLY A 312 -15.16 18.65 -19.89
CA GLY A 312 -15.54 17.37 -19.28
C GLY A 312 -17.04 17.10 -19.34
N ILE A 313 -17.84 18.03 -18.83
CA ILE A 313 -19.31 17.93 -18.85
C ILE A 313 -19.83 17.89 -20.30
N SER A 314 -19.27 18.71 -21.19
CA SER A 314 -19.70 18.79 -22.60
C SER A 314 -19.44 17.48 -23.37
N VAL A 315 -18.26 16.87 -23.22
CA VAL A 315 -17.95 15.56 -23.81
C VAL A 315 -18.83 14.47 -23.20
N PHE A 316 -19.01 14.46 -21.88
CA PHE A 316 -19.88 13.49 -21.20
C PHE A 316 -21.33 13.56 -21.69
N LEU A 317 -21.91 14.76 -21.77
CA LEU A 317 -23.28 14.96 -22.27
C LEU A 317 -23.39 14.61 -23.75
N LEU A 318 -22.42 15.02 -24.59
CA LEU A 318 -22.39 14.69 -26.02
C LEU A 318 -22.33 13.17 -26.23
N LYS A 319 -21.44 12.47 -25.52
CA LYS A 319 -21.38 10.99 -25.53
C LYS A 319 -22.69 10.38 -25.05
N PHE A 320 -23.24 10.84 -23.93
CA PHE A 320 -24.50 10.31 -23.40
C PHE A 320 -25.67 10.48 -24.38
N VAL A 321 -25.76 11.61 -25.08
CA VAL A 321 -26.78 11.84 -26.13
C VAL A 321 -26.58 10.88 -27.31
N LEU A 322 -25.34 10.66 -27.73
CA LEU A 322 -24.99 9.80 -28.88
C LEU A 322 -25.11 8.29 -28.58
N THR A 323 -24.73 7.83 -27.38
CA THR A 323 -24.64 6.40 -27.03
C THR A 323 -25.74 5.91 -26.09
N ARG A 324 -26.42 6.83 -25.39
CA ARG A 324 -27.35 6.55 -24.27
C ARG A 324 -26.72 5.77 -23.11
N LYS A 325 -25.40 5.82 -22.97
CA LYS A 325 -24.63 5.23 -21.87
C LYS A 325 -23.78 6.29 -21.17
N TYR A 326 -23.54 6.12 -19.87
CA TYR A 326 -22.60 6.95 -19.12
C TYR A 326 -21.17 6.46 -19.35
N ASP A 327 -20.33 7.32 -19.94
CA ASP A 327 -18.94 7.01 -20.29
C ASP A 327 -17.97 7.83 -19.42
N VAL A 328 -17.36 7.17 -18.44
CA VAL A 328 -16.41 7.79 -17.50
C VAL A 328 -15.08 8.11 -18.16
N GLY A 329 -14.63 7.28 -19.12
CA GLY A 329 -13.39 7.51 -19.84
C GLY A 329 -13.49 8.72 -20.76
N ALA A 330 -14.62 8.90 -21.43
CA ALA A 330 -14.87 10.11 -22.21
C ALA A 330 -15.04 11.37 -21.35
N LEU A 331 -15.63 11.28 -20.15
CA LEU A 331 -15.60 12.40 -19.19
C LEU A 331 -14.15 12.78 -18.83
N CYS A 332 -13.31 11.79 -18.54
CA CYS A 332 -11.89 12.00 -18.23
C CYS A 332 -11.15 12.67 -19.40
N ASN A 333 -11.25 12.12 -20.61
CA ASN A 333 -10.63 12.73 -21.80
C ASN A 333 -11.22 14.11 -22.14
N GLY A 334 -12.50 14.36 -21.82
CA GLY A 334 -13.11 15.68 -21.91
C GLY A 334 -12.48 16.69 -20.94
N ILE A 335 -12.23 16.30 -19.68
CA ILE A 335 -11.52 17.14 -18.70
C ILE A 335 -10.12 17.48 -19.23
N LEU A 336 -9.36 16.48 -19.69
CA LEU A 336 -8.01 16.67 -20.24
C LEU A 336 -8.04 17.55 -21.50
N SER A 337 -9.03 17.38 -22.37
CA SER A 337 -9.20 18.21 -23.57
C SER A 337 -9.47 19.68 -23.22
N GLY A 338 -10.23 19.95 -22.16
CA GLY A 338 -10.46 21.31 -21.66
C GLY A 338 -9.20 21.95 -21.08
N LEU A 339 -8.42 21.17 -20.32
CA LEU A 339 -7.11 21.59 -19.81
C LEU A 339 -6.14 21.94 -20.95
N VAL A 340 -6.02 21.08 -21.98
CA VAL A 340 -5.21 21.37 -23.17
C VAL A 340 -5.73 22.60 -23.93
N SER A 341 -7.05 22.73 -24.10
CA SER A 341 -7.64 23.82 -24.89
C SER A 341 -7.37 25.21 -24.30
N ILE A 342 -7.29 25.34 -22.97
CA ILE A 342 -7.06 26.63 -22.32
C ILE A 342 -5.57 26.95 -22.10
N THR A 343 -4.67 25.97 -22.23
CA THR A 343 -3.25 26.10 -21.88
C THR A 343 -2.53 27.27 -22.60
N ALA A 344 -2.86 27.58 -23.86
CA ALA A 344 -2.27 28.70 -24.59
C ALA A 344 -2.79 30.09 -24.19
N GLY A 345 -4.04 30.18 -23.70
CA GLY A 345 -4.70 31.44 -23.37
C GLY A 345 -5.05 31.61 -21.90
N CYS A 346 -4.56 30.75 -21.01
CA CYS A 346 -5.02 30.71 -19.61
C CYS A 346 -4.68 31.99 -18.82
N GLY A 347 -3.59 32.69 -19.13
CA GLY A 347 -3.30 34.06 -18.61
C GLY A 347 -3.83 35.20 -19.47
N ASN A 348 -4.37 34.86 -20.64
CA ASN A 348 -4.72 35.79 -21.71
C ASN A 348 -6.21 35.72 -22.09
N MET A 349 -7.07 35.20 -21.21
CA MET A 349 -8.52 35.12 -21.42
C MET A 349 -9.28 35.50 -20.16
N GLU A 350 -10.50 36.01 -20.34
CA GLU A 350 -11.47 36.11 -19.24
C GLU A 350 -12.09 34.74 -18.91
N CYS A 351 -12.60 34.60 -17.69
CA CYS A 351 -13.26 33.38 -17.20
C CYS A 351 -14.41 32.90 -18.09
N GLY A 352 -15.18 33.81 -18.69
CA GLY A 352 -16.23 33.47 -19.66
C GLY A 352 -15.69 32.83 -20.94
N SER A 353 -14.61 33.39 -21.49
CA SER A 353 -13.92 32.84 -22.67
C SER A 353 -13.24 31.50 -22.38
N ALA A 354 -12.77 31.27 -21.14
CA ALA A 354 -12.26 29.96 -20.72
C ALA A 354 -13.35 28.86 -20.70
N VAL A 355 -14.57 29.19 -20.23
CA VAL A 355 -15.74 28.29 -20.32
C VAL A 355 -16.07 27.95 -21.78
N LEU A 356 -16.12 28.95 -22.66
CA LEU A 356 -16.41 28.74 -24.08
C LEU A 356 -15.30 27.94 -24.79
N THR A 357 -14.04 28.19 -24.45
CA THR A 357 -12.87 27.45 -24.95
C THR A 357 -12.97 25.97 -24.59
N GLY A 358 -13.35 25.65 -23.35
CA GLY A 358 -13.63 24.27 -22.93
C GLY A 358 -14.83 23.65 -23.65
N PHE A 359 -15.95 24.38 -23.76
CA PHE A 359 -17.14 23.90 -24.47
C PHE A 359 -16.85 23.55 -25.94
N ILE A 360 -16.14 24.42 -26.67
CA ILE A 360 -15.79 24.17 -28.08
C ILE A 360 -14.73 23.06 -28.20
N GLY A 361 -13.78 22.98 -27.26
CA GLY A 361 -12.76 21.93 -27.20
C GLY A 361 -13.35 20.52 -27.18
N ALA A 362 -14.52 20.34 -26.56
CA ALA A 362 -15.25 19.07 -26.55
C ALA A 362 -15.61 18.58 -27.97
N PHE A 363 -15.93 19.49 -28.89
CA PHE A 363 -16.24 19.14 -30.28
C PHE A 363 -14.98 18.84 -31.10
N PHE A 364 -13.87 19.56 -30.86
CA PHE A 364 -12.58 19.24 -31.48
C PHE A 364 -12.09 17.85 -31.05
N TYR A 365 -12.12 17.55 -29.75
CA TYR A 365 -11.85 16.22 -29.22
C TYR A 365 -12.74 15.15 -29.87
N GLN A 366 -14.06 15.33 -29.81
CA GLN A 366 -14.99 14.31 -30.30
C GLN A 366 -14.89 14.11 -31.81
N ALA A 367 -14.67 15.16 -32.59
CA ALA A 367 -14.45 15.06 -34.03
C ALA A 367 -13.16 14.30 -34.34
N ALA A 368 -12.05 14.63 -33.67
CA ALA A 368 -10.76 13.98 -33.88
C ALA A 368 -10.76 12.49 -33.47
N SER A 369 -11.25 12.16 -32.27
CA SER A 369 -11.43 10.78 -31.79
C SER A 369 -12.26 9.95 -32.79
N SER A 370 -13.38 10.52 -33.27
CA SER A 370 -14.22 9.85 -34.30
C SER A 370 -13.52 9.69 -35.65
N LEU A 371 -12.68 10.66 -36.05
CA LEU A 371 -11.93 10.62 -37.30
C LEU A 371 -10.82 9.56 -37.26
N LEU A 372 -10.06 9.47 -36.17
CA LEU A 372 -9.02 8.45 -35.99
C LEU A 372 -9.61 7.04 -36.11
N VAL A 373 -10.73 6.77 -35.44
CA VAL A 373 -11.45 5.49 -35.54
C VAL A 373 -11.92 5.22 -36.97
N ARG A 374 -12.49 6.22 -37.67
CA ARG A 374 -12.91 6.08 -39.09
C ARG A 374 -11.74 5.79 -40.04
N LEU A 375 -10.58 6.38 -39.80
CA LEU A 375 -9.35 6.17 -40.58
C LEU A 375 -8.59 4.90 -40.18
N LYS A 376 -9.12 4.11 -39.23
CA LYS A 376 -8.45 2.94 -38.64
C LYS A 376 -7.07 3.25 -38.03
N ILE A 377 -6.93 4.45 -37.45
CA ILE A 377 -5.76 4.88 -36.69
C ILE A 377 -6.05 4.57 -35.21
N ASP A 378 -5.18 3.77 -34.58
CA ASP A 378 -5.38 3.26 -33.21
C ASP A 378 -4.45 3.96 -32.21
N ASP A 379 -4.97 5.01 -31.59
CA ASP A 379 -4.39 5.67 -30.43
C ASP A 379 -4.98 5.06 -29.14
N PRO A 380 -4.20 4.38 -28.29
CA PRO A 380 -4.70 3.70 -27.09
C PRO A 380 -5.36 4.58 -26.04
N VAL A 381 -5.08 5.88 -26.04
CA VAL A 381 -5.51 6.85 -25.01
C VAL A 381 -6.26 8.05 -25.60
N ASP A 382 -6.49 8.07 -26.92
CA ASP A 382 -6.93 9.25 -27.68
C ASP A 382 -6.00 10.47 -27.50
N ALA A 383 -4.70 10.27 -27.20
CA ALA A 383 -3.76 11.36 -26.92
C ALA A 383 -3.55 12.28 -28.13
N SER A 384 -3.58 11.76 -29.35
CA SER A 384 -3.56 12.56 -30.58
C SER A 384 -4.80 13.45 -30.74
N ALA A 385 -5.96 13.05 -30.18
CA ALA A 385 -7.18 13.86 -30.16
C ALA A 385 -7.15 14.89 -29.01
N VAL A 386 -6.82 14.44 -27.80
CA VAL A 386 -6.74 15.29 -26.59
C VAL A 386 -5.66 16.36 -26.72
N HIS A 387 -4.45 16.00 -27.17
CA HIS A 387 -3.31 16.92 -27.24
C HIS A 387 -3.12 17.53 -28.63
N GLY A 388 -3.35 16.76 -29.69
CA GLY A 388 -3.23 17.25 -31.06
C GLY A 388 -4.38 18.19 -31.43
N ALA A 389 -5.60 17.67 -31.55
CA ALA A 389 -6.74 18.46 -32.02
C ALA A 389 -7.14 19.59 -31.06
N CYS A 390 -7.12 19.34 -29.75
CA CYS A 390 -7.42 20.39 -28.77
C CYS A 390 -6.24 21.35 -28.57
N GLY A 391 -5.00 20.94 -28.90
CA GLY A 391 -3.84 21.82 -28.99
C GLY A 391 -4.01 22.85 -30.11
N VAL A 392 -4.40 22.40 -31.31
CA VAL A 392 -4.79 23.29 -32.43
C VAL A 392 -5.92 24.22 -32.00
N TRP A 393 -6.97 23.69 -31.37
CA TRP A 393 -8.07 24.53 -30.89
C TRP A 393 -7.59 25.57 -29.88
N GLY A 394 -6.75 25.21 -28.89
CA GLY A 394 -6.22 26.17 -27.92
C GLY A 394 -5.39 27.29 -28.55
N LEU A 395 -4.59 26.97 -29.57
CA LEU A 395 -3.86 27.98 -30.34
C LEU A 395 -4.76 28.92 -31.12
N LEU A 396 -5.85 28.43 -31.71
CA LEU A 396 -6.83 29.28 -32.39
C LEU A 396 -7.66 30.08 -31.38
N ALA A 397 -8.12 29.44 -30.30
CA ALA A 397 -8.89 30.05 -29.24
C ALA A 397 -8.14 31.20 -28.57
N THR A 398 -6.83 31.06 -28.30
CA THR A 398 -6.05 32.17 -27.75
C THR A 398 -5.99 33.37 -28.70
N ALA A 399 -5.84 33.20 -30.02
CA ALA A 399 -5.91 34.36 -30.93
C ALA A 399 -7.33 34.90 -31.17
N LEU A 400 -8.38 34.16 -30.81
CA LEU A 400 -9.78 34.57 -30.92
C LEU A 400 -10.32 35.24 -29.65
N PHE A 401 -9.78 34.86 -28.49
CA PHE A 401 -10.23 35.32 -27.17
C PHE A 401 -9.11 35.95 -26.33
N ASP A 402 -7.94 36.27 -26.92
CA ASP A 402 -6.89 37.04 -26.25
C ASP A 402 -7.47 38.36 -25.76
N TRP A 403 -7.22 38.65 -24.48
CA TRP A 403 -7.62 39.88 -23.84
C TRP A 403 -6.49 40.90 -23.64
N GLY A 404 -5.28 40.62 -24.14
CA GLY A 404 -4.21 41.59 -24.31
C GLY A 404 -3.28 41.73 -23.10
N LYS A 405 -2.41 42.75 -23.13
CA LYS A 405 -1.46 43.05 -22.05
C LYS A 405 -2.01 44.13 -21.11
N GLY A 406 -2.51 43.68 -19.96
CA GLY A 406 -3.07 44.54 -18.92
C GLY A 406 -4.56 44.84 -19.14
N PHE A 407 -5.24 45.34 -18.11
CA PHE A 407 -6.69 45.59 -18.14
C PHE A 407 -7.15 46.60 -19.21
N ASP A 408 -6.22 47.37 -19.80
CA ASP A 408 -6.50 48.48 -20.73
C ASP A 408 -6.09 48.21 -22.20
N HIS A 409 -5.49 47.05 -22.51
CA HIS A 409 -5.10 46.67 -23.89
C HIS A 409 -5.54 45.24 -24.24
N TYR A 410 -5.43 44.83 -25.51
CA TYR A 410 -6.57 44.34 -26.32
C TYR A 410 -7.42 43.08 -25.99
N HIS A 411 -8.74 43.28 -25.85
CA HIS A 411 -9.78 42.36 -25.32
C HIS A 411 -10.39 41.26 -26.23
N GLY A 412 -10.76 40.13 -25.60
CA GLY A 412 -11.21 38.90 -26.27
C GLY A 412 -12.54 38.28 -25.82
N TRP A 413 -13.60 39.07 -25.66
CA TRP A 413 -14.95 38.76 -26.18
C TRP A 413 -15.88 39.98 -26.08
N SER A 414 -15.66 40.98 -26.95
CA SER A 414 -16.76 41.82 -27.43
C SER A 414 -16.83 41.70 -28.95
N GLY A 415 -18.00 41.38 -29.50
CA GLY A 415 -18.14 40.98 -30.89
C GLY A 415 -17.68 42.09 -31.85
N PHE A 416 -16.62 41.81 -32.63
CA PHE A 416 -16.08 42.71 -33.65
C PHE A 416 -15.64 44.12 -33.16
N GLY A 417 -15.07 44.21 -31.95
CA GLY A 417 -14.20 45.33 -31.56
C GLY A 417 -12.87 45.34 -32.33
N CYS A 418 -12.08 46.42 -32.24
CA CYS A 418 -10.78 46.56 -32.90
C CYS A 418 -9.62 46.76 -31.92
N MET A 419 -8.43 46.28 -32.31
CA MET A 419 -7.21 46.42 -31.51
C MET A 419 -6.89 47.89 -31.25
N THR A 420 -6.28 48.18 -30.10
CA THR A 420 -5.69 49.49 -29.82
C THR A 420 -4.18 49.42 -30.00
N GLY A 421 -3.58 50.45 -30.59
CA GLY A 421 -2.13 50.62 -30.56
C GLY A 421 -1.64 51.09 -29.19
N ASP A 422 -0.33 51.32 -29.07
CA ASP A 422 0.30 51.89 -27.86
C ASP A 422 -0.24 53.30 -27.49
N ASP A 423 -0.97 53.94 -28.42
CA ASP A 423 -1.65 55.22 -28.28
C ASP A 423 -3.13 55.10 -27.86
N GLY A 424 -3.65 53.89 -27.66
CA GLY A 424 -5.06 53.63 -27.39
C GLY A 424 -5.99 53.74 -28.61
N ALA A 425 -5.46 53.92 -29.83
CA ALA A 425 -6.26 54.12 -31.04
C ALA A 425 -6.48 52.82 -31.84
N CYS A 426 -7.65 52.69 -32.47
CA CYS A 426 -8.12 51.54 -33.24
C CYS A 426 -7.17 51.08 -34.38
N SER A 427 -6.21 50.21 -34.08
CA SER A 427 -5.26 49.58 -34.98
C SER A 427 -5.92 48.46 -35.80
N LYS A 428 -6.16 48.76 -37.08
CA LYS A 428 -6.82 47.85 -38.02
C LYS A 428 -5.85 46.77 -38.52
N GLY A 429 -6.32 45.53 -38.59
CA GLY A 429 -5.62 44.40 -39.27
C GLY A 429 -4.86 43.45 -38.34
N ILE A 430 -4.59 43.83 -37.09
CA ILE A 430 -3.74 43.04 -36.17
C ILE A 430 -4.36 41.67 -35.81
N GLY A 431 -5.69 41.56 -35.69
CA GLY A 431 -6.35 40.27 -35.41
C GLY A 431 -6.16 39.19 -36.49
N GLY A 432 -6.07 39.61 -37.76
CA GLY A 432 -5.68 38.70 -38.84
C GLY A 432 -4.23 38.24 -38.70
N SER A 433 -3.33 39.13 -38.29
CA SER A 433 -1.91 38.81 -38.04
C SER A 433 -1.72 37.87 -36.85
N ALA A 434 -2.48 38.04 -35.76
CA ALA A 434 -2.45 37.14 -34.60
C ALA A 434 -2.89 35.72 -34.99
N ILE A 435 -4.05 35.58 -35.65
CA ILE A 435 -4.50 34.27 -36.16
C ILE A 435 -3.49 33.68 -37.16
N ALA A 436 -2.90 34.51 -38.03
CA ALA A 436 -1.85 34.07 -38.95
C ALA A 436 -0.60 33.56 -38.22
N ALA A 437 -0.15 34.21 -37.14
CA ALA A 437 0.98 33.74 -36.32
C ALA A 437 0.72 32.35 -35.74
N GLN A 438 -0.48 32.12 -35.18
CA GLN A 438 -0.89 30.81 -34.66
C GLN A 438 -0.94 29.75 -35.76
N LEU A 439 -1.49 30.07 -36.93
CA LEU A 439 -1.55 29.17 -38.08
C LEU A 439 -0.14 28.84 -38.63
N VAL A 440 0.78 29.81 -38.68
CA VAL A 440 2.17 29.56 -39.07
C VAL A 440 2.84 28.61 -38.07
N MET A 441 2.63 28.77 -36.76
CA MET A 441 3.18 27.84 -35.77
C MET A 441 2.56 26.43 -35.87
N ILE A 442 1.26 26.31 -36.11
CA ILE A 442 0.61 25.02 -36.39
C ILE A 442 1.29 24.33 -37.58
N VAL A 443 1.51 25.05 -38.69
CA VAL A 443 2.20 24.52 -39.86
C VAL A 443 3.66 24.19 -39.55
N ALA A 444 4.38 25.02 -38.78
CA ALA A 444 5.76 24.79 -38.40
C ALA A 444 5.93 23.53 -37.52
N ILE A 445 5.07 23.33 -36.51
CA ILE A 445 5.07 22.11 -35.69
C ILE A 445 4.77 20.88 -36.56
N ILE A 446 3.78 20.92 -37.46
CA ILE A 446 3.50 19.81 -38.38
C ILE A 446 4.73 19.51 -39.25
N ALA A 447 5.30 20.53 -39.88
CA ALA A 447 6.43 20.40 -40.79
C ALA A 447 7.71 19.91 -40.08
N TRP A 448 7.94 20.29 -38.84
CA TRP A 448 9.14 19.93 -38.07
C TRP A 448 8.93 18.68 -37.21
N ALA A 449 8.05 18.77 -36.22
CA ALA A 449 7.78 17.67 -35.29
C ALA A 449 7.23 16.44 -36.01
N GLY A 450 6.31 16.66 -36.96
CA GLY A 450 5.71 15.59 -37.79
C GLY A 450 6.72 14.95 -38.72
N THR A 451 7.52 15.72 -39.45
CA THR A 451 8.55 15.18 -40.34
C THR A 451 9.68 14.47 -39.58
N LEU A 452 10.27 15.09 -38.56
CA LEU A 452 11.37 14.49 -37.80
C LEU A 452 10.93 13.26 -37.01
N SER A 453 9.71 13.25 -36.47
CA SER A 453 9.14 12.03 -35.87
C SER A 453 8.89 10.97 -36.93
N THR A 454 8.39 11.35 -38.11
CA THR A 454 8.19 10.42 -39.23
C THR A 454 9.50 9.77 -39.66
N LEU A 455 10.56 10.55 -39.85
CA LEU A 455 11.90 10.04 -40.18
C LEU A 455 12.45 9.14 -39.07
N SER A 456 12.30 9.54 -37.81
CA SER A 456 12.75 8.74 -36.65
C SER A 456 12.05 7.39 -36.58
N PHE A 457 10.72 7.37 -36.64
CA PHE A 457 9.93 6.14 -36.61
C PHE A 457 10.15 5.27 -37.87
N LEU A 458 10.32 5.87 -39.06
CA LEU A 458 10.67 5.13 -40.27
C LEU A 458 12.05 4.48 -40.18
N ALA A 459 13.09 5.20 -39.71
CA ALA A 459 14.42 4.65 -39.49
C ALA A 459 14.39 3.45 -38.52
N LEU A 460 13.65 3.59 -37.41
CA LEU A 460 13.42 2.52 -36.44
C LEU A 460 12.62 1.34 -37.04
N ARG A 461 11.70 1.61 -37.97
CA ARG A 461 10.91 0.58 -38.68
C ARG A 461 11.77 -0.20 -39.67
N PHE A 462 12.55 0.48 -40.50
CA PHE A 462 13.48 -0.16 -41.45
C PHE A 462 14.60 -0.94 -40.74
N SER A 463 14.99 -0.51 -39.54
CA SER A 463 15.94 -1.26 -38.68
C SER A 463 15.33 -2.50 -38.02
N GLY A 464 14.03 -2.78 -38.17
CA GLY A 464 13.34 -3.88 -37.47
C GLY A 464 13.17 -3.66 -35.95
N LEU A 465 13.43 -2.45 -35.46
CA LEU A 465 13.43 -2.12 -34.03
C LEU A 465 12.10 -1.49 -33.56
N LEU A 466 11.28 -0.92 -34.44
CA LEU A 466 10.10 -0.16 -34.03
C LEU A 466 9.04 -0.97 -33.26
N ARG A 467 8.48 -2.01 -33.89
CA ARG A 467 7.33 -2.77 -33.36
C ARG A 467 7.78 -4.09 -32.75
N ILE A 468 7.13 -4.53 -31.67
CA ILE A 468 7.23 -5.91 -31.17
C ILE A 468 6.73 -6.92 -32.21
N ASP A 469 7.14 -8.18 -32.06
CA ASP A 469 6.64 -9.28 -32.87
C ASP A 469 5.20 -9.69 -32.49
N ASP A 470 4.55 -10.38 -33.43
CA ASP A 470 3.18 -10.88 -33.34
C ASP A 470 2.89 -11.71 -32.08
N HIS A 471 3.84 -12.55 -31.66
CA HIS A 471 3.68 -13.42 -30.51
C HIS A 471 3.72 -12.59 -29.22
N THR A 472 4.72 -11.70 -29.08
CA THR A 472 4.83 -10.75 -27.96
C THR A 472 3.61 -9.84 -27.85
N GLU A 473 3.05 -9.36 -28.97
CA GLU A 473 1.82 -8.57 -28.96
C GLU A 473 0.59 -9.39 -28.52
N LYS A 474 0.51 -10.67 -28.92
CA LYS A 474 -0.56 -11.60 -28.49
C LYS A 474 -0.50 -11.84 -26.98
N ILE A 475 0.66 -12.25 -26.44
CA ILE A 475 0.79 -12.60 -25.01
C ILE A 475 0.84 -11.38 -24.08
N GLY A 476 1.31 -10.24 -24.58
CA GLY A 476 1.53 -9.01 -23.79
C GLY A 476 3.00 -8.80 -23.45
N TYR A 477 3.44 -7.55 -23.52
CA TYR A 477 4.83 -7.15 -23.32
C TYR A 477 5.32 -7.52 -21.91
N ASP A 478 4.46 -7.36 -20.90
CA ASP A 478 4.78 -7.72 -19.52
C ASP A 478 5.20 -9.20 -19.45
N MET A 479 4.42 -10.08 -20.09
CA MET A 479 4.64 -11.52 -20.05
C MET A 479 5.95 -11.93 -20.72
N HIS A 480 6.35 -11.21 -21.76
CA HIS A 480 7.56 -11.50 -22.52
C HIS A 480 8.85 -10.96 -21.88
N SER A 481 8.80 -9.77 -21.26
CA SER A 481 10.01 -8.99 -20.97
C SER A 481 10.13 -8.41 -19.57
N HIS A 482 9.13 -8.55 -18.69
CA HIS A 482 9.17 -7.96 -17.35
C HIS A 482 9.36 -9.00 -16.24
N SER A 483 9.83 -8.57 -15.08
CA SER A 483 9.94 -9.40 -13.89
C SER A 483 9.51 -8.60 -12.64
N PRO A 484 8.34 -8.89 -12.03
CA PRO A 484 7.39 -9.92 -12.43
C PRO A 484 6.77 -9.66 -13.83
N PRO A 485 6.46 -10.72 -14.60
CA PRO A 485 5.96 -10.64 -15.98
C PRO A 485 4.46 -10.32 -16.09
N LYS A 486 3.88 -9.79 -15.01
CA LYS A 486 2.67 -8.96 -14.95
C LYS A 486 2.92 -7.97 -13.82
N ALA A 487 2.44 -6.74 -13.88
CA ALA A 487 2.81 -5.63 -12.97
C ALA A 487 2.55 -5.81 -11.42
N TYR A 488 2.23 -7.01 -10.93
CA TYR A 488 0.91 -7.28 -10.36
C TYR A 488 0.78 -8.75 -9.77
N ALA A 489 -0.31 -9.16 -9.08
CA ALA A 489 -0.71 -10.53 -8.61
C ALA A 489 -2.27 -10.77 -8.56
N PHE A 490 -2.86 -11.77 -9.28
CA PHE A 490 -4.32 -11.81 -9.70
C PHE A 490 -5.13 -12.97 -9.15
N SER A 491 -6.45 -12.73 -9.12
CA SER A 491 -7.49 -13.74 -8.96
C SER A 491 -8.82 -13.33 -9.62
N GLY A 492 -8.92 -13.41 -10.96
CA GLY A 492 -10.16 -13.13 -11.72
C GLY A 492 -9.92 -13.13 -13.23
N GLN A 493 -10.94 -13.50 -14.03
CA GLN A 493 -10.82 -13.73 -15.48
C GLN A 493 -11.13 -12.48 -16.32
N ASP A 494 -10.57 -12.47 -17.54
CA ASP A 494 -11.06 -11.70 -18.70
C ASP A 494 -11.13 -12.67 -19.89
N PRO A 495 -12.12 -12.61 -20.80
CA PRO A 495 -12.45 -13.73 -21.69
C PRO A 495 -11.77 -13.69 -23.07
N LYS A 496 -11.66 -14.87 -23.69
CA LYS A 496 -11.22 -15.15 -25.08
C LYS A 496 -9.77 -14.80 -25.44
N LEU A 497 -8.88 -15.81 -25.40
CA LEU A 497 -7.78 -15.98 -26.37
C LEU A 497 -7.15 -17.37 -26.21
N GLU A 498 -7.46 -18.30 -27.12
CA GLU A 498 -6.93 -19.67 -27.08
C GLU A 498 -5.53 -19.80 -27.74
N ALA A 499 -4.77 -20.76 -27.18
CA ALA A 499 -3.55 -21.44 -27.65
C ALA A 499 -2.27 -20.62 -27.95
N PRO A 500 -1.06 -21.21 -27.76
CA PRO A 500 -0.69 -22.46 -27.07
C PRO A 500 0.17 -22.23 -25.80
N ALA A 501 0.36 -23.28 -24.98
CA ALA A 501 1.13 -23.26 -23.73
C ALA A 501 2.44 -24.09 -23.84
N PRO A 502 3.41 -24.00 -22.90
CA PRO A 502 3.84 -22.82 -22.16
C PRO A 502 5.39 -22.66 -22.09
N LYS A 503 5.87 -21.41 -21.90
CA LYS A 503 7.14 -21.15 -21.21
C LYS A 503 6.87 -20.31 -19.97
N ARG A 504 7.57 -20.65 -18.88
CA ARG A 504 7.22 -20.37 -17.48
C ARG A 504 7.23 -18.90 -17.06
N LEU A 505 6.52 -18.66 -15.93
CA LEU A 505 6.50 -17.48 -15.05
C LEU A 505 5.67 -16.29 -15.61
N ALA A 506 4.87 -15.54 -14.84
CA ALA A 506 4.35 -15.59 -13.47
C ALA A 506 3.25 -14.48 -13.32
N PHE A 507 2.20 -14.67 -12.51
CA PHE A 507 1.01 -13.78 -12.46
C PHE A 507 1.21 -12.51 -11.58
N GLY A 508 0.41 -11.41 -11.65
CA GLY A 508 -1.05 -11.27 -11.97
C GLY A 508 -1.75 -9.85 -12.06
N ALA A 509 -2.58 -9.39 -11.08
CA ALA A 509 -3.38 -8.11 -10.96
C ALA A 509 -2.80 -6.93 -10.15
N VAL A 510 -3.38 -5.75 -10.36
CA VAL A 510 -3.65 -4.83 -9.26
C VAL A 510 -5.14 -4.87 -8.97
N VAL A 511 -5.50 -4.83 -7.69
CA VAL A 511 -6.61 -3.97 -7.25
C VAL A 511 -6.06 -3.16 -6.08
N PHE A 512 -5.97 -1.85 -6.28
CA PHE A 512 -5.25 -0.92 -5.40
C PHE A 512 -5.93 -0.76 -4.04
N GLY A 513 -5.12 -0.47 -3.01
CA GLY A 513 -5.61 -0.06 -1.69
C GLY A 513 -4.72 -0.42 -0.50
N TYR A 514 -3.67 -1.22 -0.70
CA TYR A 514 -2.81 -1.75 0.37
C TYR A 514 -1.29 -1.51 0.14
N ASP A 515 -0.89 -0.81 -0.92
CA ASP A 515 0.50 -0.87 -1.43
C ASP A 515 1.56 -0.09 -0.64
N ASN A 516 1.17 0.95 0.11
CA ASN A 516 2.07 1.57 1.11
C ASN A 516 2.19 0.74 2.41
N PHE A 517 1.44 -0.36 2.52
CA PHE A 517 1.44 -1.30 3.63
C PHE A 517 2.29 -2.53 3.28
N VAL A 518 2.06 -3.12 2.09
CA VAL A 518 2.75 -4.32 1.59
C VAL A 518 4.23 -4.07 1.28
N LYS A 519 4.63 -2.86 0.86
CA LYS A 519 6.05 -2.54 0.61
C LYS A 519 6.94 -2.56 1.86
N ARG A 520 6.36 -2.58 3.08
CA ARG A 520 7.08 -2.86 4.33
C ARG A 520 6.94 -4.30 4.83
N SER A 521 6.18 -5.16 4.14
CA SER A 521 5.83 -6.51 4.61
C SER A 521 6.48 -7.66 3.83
N ARG A 522 7.66 -7.45 3.21
CA ARG A 522 8.60 -8.55 2.83
C ARG A 522 9.25 -9.21 4.05
N ASP A 523 8.53 -9.18 5.16
CA ASP A 523 9.02 -9.42 6.47
C ASP A 523 7.93 -10.18 7.24
N PRO A 524 8.13 -11.47 7.60
CA PRO A 524 7.14 -12.26 8.34
C PRO A 524 6.68 -11.62 9.66
N ARG A 525 7.43 -10.61 10.11
CA ARG A 525 7.24 -9.80 11.31
C ARG A 525 5.93 -9.01 11.28
N ASN A 526 5.65 -8.35 10.16
CA ASN A 526 4.57 -7.36 10.09
C ASN A 526 3.17 -7.97 9.89
N LEU A 527 3.03 -9.28 9.65
CA LEU A 527 1.71 -9.89 9.46
C LEU A 527 0.85 -9.78 10.72
N ALA A 528 1.35 -10.17 11.90
CA ALA A 528 0.52 -10.25 13.09
C ALA A 528 0.19 -8.89 13.75
N TRP A 529 0.80 -7.78 13.29
CA TRP A 529 0.24 -6.42 13.49
C TRP A 529 -1.13 -6.25 12.82
N TYR A 530 -1.31 -6.83 11.62
CA TYR A 530 -2.55 -6.77 10.85
C TYR A 530 -3.64 -7.71 11.39
N HIS A 531 -3.26 -8.85 11.97
CA HIS A 531 -4.18 -9.71 12.74
C HIS A 531 -4.91 -8.88 13.80
N VAL A 532 -4.16 -8.16 14.64
CA VAL A 532 -4.74 -7.35 15.71
C VAL A 532 -5.44 -6.10 15.15
N LYS A 533 -4.93 -5.45 14.10
CA LYS A 533 -5.58 -4.26 13.54
C LYS A 533 -6.96 -4.56 12.92
N ALA A 534 -7.08 -5.59 12.10
CA ALA A 534 -8.36 -5.95 11.47
C ALA A 534 -9.42 -6.40 12.48
N ILE A 535 -8.99 -6.94 13.63
CA ILE A 535 -9.85 -7.27 14.76
C ILE A 535 -10.26 -6.00 15.56
N MET A 536 -9.38 -4.99 15.66
CA MET A 536 -9.64 -3.74 16.41
C MET A 536 -10.54 -2.73 15.68
N ASP A 537 -10.46 -2.63 14.36
CA ASP A 537 -11.10 -1.54 13.61
C ASP A 537 -12.66 -1.53 13.68
N PRO A 538 -13.39 -2.68 13.72
CA PRO A 538 -14.84 -2.68 13.93
C PRO A 538 -15.29 -2.03 15.26
N TRP A 539 -14.46 -2.12 16.31
CA TRP A 539 -14.81 -1.60 17.63
C TRP A 539 -14.74 -0.07 17.71
N ARG A 540 -14.00 0.59 16.80
CA ARG A 540 -14.05 2.05 16.64
C ARG A 540 -15.35 2.56 16.03
N ALA A 541 -16.04 1.73 15.24
CA ALA A 541 -17.32 2.07 14.63
C ALA A 541 -18.53 1.75 15.54
N ALA A 542 -18.37 0.84 16.51
CA ALA A 542 -19.42 0.47 17.48
C ALA A 542 -19.38 1.28 18.80
N GLY A 543 -18.37 2.14 19.00
CA GLY A 543 -18.16 2.92 20.24
C GLY A 543 -19.10 4.12 20.40
N GLY A 544 -20.41 3.91 20.32
CA GLY A 544 -21.44 4.93 20.57
C GLY A 544 -22.20 4.65 21.87
N GLN A 545 -21.97 5.49 22.89
CA GLN A 545 -22.75 5.59 24.14
C GLN A 545 -22.79 4.35 25.06
N SER A 546 -21.92 4.35 26.07
CA SER A 546 -22.28 3.85 27.41
C SER A 546 -22.11 5.00 28.40
N ALA A 547 -23.19 5.34 29.12
CA ALA A 547 -23.26 6.58 29.90
C ALA A 547 -22.25 6.63 31.06
N GLU A 548 -21.53 7.75 31.16
CA GLU A 548 -20.91 8.17 32.43
C GLU A 548 -22.03 8.67 33.36
N THR A 549 -22.22 8.01 34.51
CA THR A 549 -22.96 8.59 35.63
C THR A 549 -21.98 9.19 36.64
N PRO A 550 -22.15 10.45 37.06
CA PRO A 550 -21.23 11.10 37.97
C PRO A 550 -21.50 10.68 39.42
N VAL A 551 -20.44 10.38 40.17
CA VAL A 551 -20.48 10.29 41.64
C VAL A 551 -19.48 11.29 42.22
N THR A 552 -20.02 12.39 42.75
CA THR A 552 -19.30 13.48 43.41
C THR A 552 -18.91 13.12 44.87
N PRO A 553 -17.99 13.87 45.51
CA PRO A 553 -17.04 13.28 46.46
C PRO A 553 -17.38 13.48 47.94
N THR A 554 -16.78 12.63 48.79
CA THR A 554 -16.57 12.92 50.22
C THR A 554 -15.15 12.55 50.66
N THR A 555 -14.41 13.56 51.09
CA THR A 555 -13.12 13.52 51.82
C THR A 555 -13.35 13.35 53.34
N PRO A 556 -12.31 13.29 54.21
CA PRO A 556 -10.90 12.90 54.04
C PRO A 556 -10.46 11.83 55.07
N TYR A 557 -9.25 11.26 54.91
CA TYR A 557 -8.37 11.01 56.06
C TYR A 557 -6.91 11.22 55.68
N ALA A 558 -6.15 11.85 56.59
CA ALA A 558 -4.79 12.33 56.39
C ALA A 558 -3.75 11.41 57.10
N PRO A 559 -2.43 11.67 57.02
CA PRO A 559 -1.41 10.63 56.90
C PRO A 559 -0.66 10.32 58.21
N PRO A 560 0.34 9.42 58.15
CA PRO A 560 1.52 9.51 58.99
C PRO A 560 2.82 9.72 58.19
N LYS A 561 3.61 10.71 58.64
CA LYS A 561 5.08 10.82 58.52
C LYS A 561 5.60 11.07 59.95
N PRO A 562 6.92 10.99 60.22
CA PRO A 562 7.91 10.02 59.77
C PRO A 562 8.61 9.36 60.99
N ARG A 563 9.48 8.36 60.78
CA ARG A 563 10.52 8.02 61.77
C ARG A 563 11.86 7.67 61.11
N SER A 564 12.87 8.41 61.51
CA SER A 564 14.30 8.12 61.32
C SER A 564 14.81 7.18 62.42
N THR A 565 15.76 6.29 62.12
CA THR A 565 17.14 6.26 62.69
C THR A 565 17.93 5.02 62.20
N SER A 566 19.24 5.24 61.97
CA SER A 566 20.37 4.27 62.06
C SER A 566 20.41 2.97 61.23
N GLU A 567 21.34 2.96 60.26
CA GLU A 567 22.40 1.97 59.91
C GLU A 567 22.69 0.74 60.82
N PRO A 568 23.50 -0.27 60.38
CA PRO A 568 24.32 -0.36 59.14
C PRO A 568 24.22 -1.65 58.29
N GLU A 569 24.81 -1.55 57.10
CA GLU A 569 25.52 -2.55 56.27
C GLU A 569 25.32 -4.07 56.43
N THR A 570 25.15 -4.76 55.28
CA THR A 570 26.17 -5.75 54.84
C THR A 570 26.13 -5.97 53.33
N ALA A 571 27.30 -6.19 52.72
CA ALA A 571 27.51 -6.06 51.28
C ALA A 571 27.05 -7.28 50.44
N LEU A 572 26.36 -7.02 49.33
CA LEU A 572 26.26 -7.96 48.21
C LEU A 572 27.36 -7.65 47.18
N LYS A 573 28.12 -8.68 46.77
CA LYS A 573 29.33 -8.53 45.96
C LYS A 573 29.03 -8.01 44.54
N ARG A 574 29.60 -6.85 44.18
CA ARG A 574 29.73 -6.42 42.77
C ARG A 574 30.69 -7.37 42.03
N THR A 575 30.23 -8.02 40.98
CA THR A 575 31.10 -8.56 39.92
C THR A 575 31.58 -7.40 39.03
N THR A 576 32.88 -7.17 39.01
CA THR A 576 33.52 -6.12 38.23
C THR A 576 33.59 -6.49 36.76
N LEU A 577 32.69 -5.95 35.95
CA LEU A 577 32.87 -5.85 34.50
C LEU A 577 33.95 -4.81 34.18
N ALA A 578 34.86 -5.15 33.27
CA ALA A 578 35.90 -4.24 32.80
C ALA A 578 35.27 -3.00 32.11
N PRO A 579 35.93 -1.82 32.17
CA PRO A 579 35.39 -0.61 31.56
C PRO A 579 35.23 -0.79 30.03
N PRO A 580 34.11 -0.36 29.43
CA PRO A 580 33.92 -0.44 27.99
C PRO A 580 34.89 0.50 27.24
N PRO A 581 35.19 0.20 25.96
CA PRO A 581 36.00 1.09 25.12
C PRO A 581 35.34 2.47 25.00
N ARG A 582 36.15 3.52 24.81
CA ARG A 582 35.67 4.92 24.80
C ARG A 582 34.59 5.13 23.71
N PRO A 583 33.45 5.75 24.04
CA PRO A 583 32.39 6.01 23.07
C PRO A 583 32.79 7.08 22.05
N SER A 584 32.03 7.16 20.96
CA SER A 584 32.20 8.17 19.92
C SER A 584 31.87 9.60 20.44
N PRO A 585 32.43 10.67 19.84
CA PRO A 585 32.23 12.03 20.33
C PRO A 585 30.77 12.52 20.40
N SER A 586 29.88 11.94 19.58
CA SER A 586 28.44 12.26 19.58
C SER A 586 27.68 11.64 20.74
N ALA A 587 28.03 10.40 21.13
CA ALA A 587 27.39 9.69 22.24
C ALA A 587 27.69 10.36 23.60
N THR A 588 28.89 10.91 23.77
CA THR A 588 29.31 11.65 24.97
C THR A 588 28.42 12.86 25.27
N LYS A 589 27.82 13.47 24.23
CA LYS A 589 26.96 14.66 24.39
C LYS A 589 25.57 14.31 24.95
N LEU A 590 24.97 13.18 24.54
CA LEU A 590 23.68 12.71 25.06
C LEU A 590 23.77 12.06 26.45
N ALA A 591 24.93 11.50 26.82
CA ALA A 591 25.14 10.92 28.14
C ALA A 591 25.02 11.95 29.27
N ASN A 592 25.38 13.21 28.99
CA ASN A 592 25.38 14.31 29.96
C ASN A 592 23.99 14.92 30.22
N GLU A 593 22.98 14.66 29.39
CA GLU A 593 21.62 15.20 29.57
C GLU A 593 20.83 14.48 30.68
N HIS A 594 21.05 13.17 30.83
CA HIS A 594 20.28 12.30 31.74
C HIS A 594 21.17 11.16 32.27
N VAL A 595 22.10 11.50 33.17
CA VAL A 595 23.12 10.58 33.72
C VAL A 595 22.49 9.31 34.33
N GLU A 596 21.44 9.45 35.15
CA GLU A 596 20.75 8.32 35.80
C GLU A 596 20.15 7.32 34.80
N TRP A 597 19.62 7.80 33.66
CA TRP A 597 19.11 6.94 32.60
C TRP A 597 20.25 6.30 31.79
N ALA A 598 21.39 6.99 31.67
CA ALA A 598 22.58 6.51 30.99
C ALA A 598 23.32 5.40 31.76
N GLU A 599 23.28 5.41 33.09
CA GLU A 599 23.84 4.35 33.94
C GLU A 599 22.97 3.08 33.92
N ARG A 600 21.66 3.23 33.79
CA ARG A 600 20.67 2.14 33.76
C ARG A 600 20.46 1.50 32.38
N CYS A 601 21.06 2.04 31.33
CA CYS A 601 20.92 1.56 29.95
C CYS A 601 22.26 1.45 29.23
N SER A 602 22.60 0.27 28.70
CA SER A 602 23.83 0.06 27.92
C SER A 602 23.54 -0.40 26.49
N VAL A 603 24.35 0.10 25.56
CA VAL A 603 24.40 -0.33 24.16
C VAL A 603 25.83 -0.72 23.87
N GLN A 604 26.08 -1.96 23.45
CA GLN A 604 27.42 -2.44 23.08
C GLN A 604 27.46 -2.71 21.57
N PRO A 605 28.43 -2.12 20.84
CA PRO A 605 28.58 -2.36 19.41
C PRO A 605 28.97 -3.82 19.15
N ALA A 606 28.36 -4.41 18.13
CA ALA A 606 28.56 -5.80 17.75
C ALA A 606 29.82 -6.00 16.89
N ARG A 607 30.28 -7.26 16.79
CA ARG A 607 31.23 -7.67 15.76
C ARG A 607 30.57 -7.58 14.37
N PRO A 608 31.34 -7.44 13.27
CA PRO A 608 30.77 -7.46 11.92
C PRO A 608 29.93 -8.72 11.69
N GLY A 609 28.63 -8.53 11.40
CA GLY A 609 27.65 -9.61 11.22
C GLY A 609 26.80 -9.98 12.45
N GLU A 610 27.10 -9.47 13.64
CA GLU A 610 26.34 -9.73 14.87
C GLU A 610 25.34 -8.57 15.19
N PRO A 611 24.27 -8.82 16.00
CA PRO A 611 23.37 -7.79 16.50
C PRO A 611 23.94 -7.01 17.69
N CYS A 612 23.68 -5.71 17.77
CA CYS A 612 24.12 -4.86 18.90
C CYS A 612 23.45 -5.28 20.20
N SER A 613 24.22 -5.46 21.28
CA SER A 613 23.68 -5.85 22.58
C SER A 613 23.09 -4.63 23.30
N LEU A 614 21.88 -4.77 23.81
CA LEU A 614 21.10 -3.73 24.48
C LEU A 614 20.69 -4.21 25.88
N THR A 615 20.87 -3.38 26.89
CA THR A 615 20.43 -3.66 28.27
C THR A 615 19.64 -2.48 28.80
N ILE A 616 18.46 -2.72 29.38
CA ILE A 616 17.57 -1.68 29.94
C ILE A 616 17.07 -2.14 31.31
N PHE A 617 17.48 -1.45 32.38
CA PHE A 617 17.07 -1.71 33.77
C PHE A 617 16.46 -0.46 34.43
N MET A 618 15.20 -0.19 34.09
CA MET A 618 14.43 0.98 34.53
C MET A 618 13.42 0.63 35.65
N ALA A 619 13.66 -0.44 36.40
CA ALA A 619 12.86 -0.79 37.57
C ALA A 619 13.04 0.20 38.72
N GLU A 620 11.97 0.47 39.46
CA GLU A 620 11.92 1.34 40.65
C GLU A 620 12.40 2.80 40.41
N VAL A 621 12.30 3.30 39.17
CA VAL A 621 12.71 4.68 38.80
C VAL A 621 11.58 5.70 39.05
N GLY A 622 10.36 5.23 39.34
CA GLY A 622 9.19 6.12 39.51
C GLY A 622 8.64 6.64 38.18
N LEU A 623 8.81 5.88 37.10
CA LEU A 623 8.33 6.25 35.76
C LEU A 623 6.80 6.23 35.72
N ASP A 624 6.19 7.40 35.53
CA ASP A 624 4.83 7.53 35.03
C ASP A 624 4.80 7.55 33.49
N ASP A 625 3.60 7.65 32.92
CA ASP A 625 3.39 7.72 31.47
C ASP A 625 4.14 8.90 30.78
N ALA A 626 4.30 10.03 31.47
CA ALA A 626 4.93 11.23 30.91
C ALA A 626 6.47 11.15 30.96
N LEU A 627 7.02 10.67 32.08
CA LEU A 627 8.45 10.37 32.21
C LEU A 627 8.86 9.25 31.26
N LEU A 628 8.07 8.19 31.11
CA LEU A 628 8.37 7.11 30.16
C LEU A 628 8.33 7.60 28.71
N ALA A 629 7.42 8.48 28.32
CA ALA A 629 7.41 9.07 26.98
C ALA A 629 8.66 9.94 26.70
N ARG A 630 9.13 10.70 27.71
CA ARG A 630 10.40 11.46 27.64
C ARG A 630 11.61 10.52 27.53
N TRP A 631 11.66 9.48 28.36
CA TRP A 631 12.70 8.45 28.30
C TRP A 631 12.73 7.75 26.94
N CYS A 632 11.57 7.40 26.38
CA CYS A 632 11.48 6.79 25.05
C CYS A 632 12.05 7.74 23.98
N SER A 633 11.74 9.04 24.07
CA SER A 633 12.26 10.06 23.15
C SER A 633 13.77 10.27 23.27
N TRP A 634 14.35 10.06 24.46
CA TRP A 634 15.81 10.08 24.69
C TRP A 634 16.47 8.81 24.15
N MET A 635 15.90 7.63 24.44
CA MET A 635 16.39 6.34 23.96
C MET A 635 16.33 6.24 22.43
N ASP A 636 15.29 6.79 21.80
CA ASP A 636 15.15 6.87 20.35
C ASP A 636 16.34 7.57 19.68
N ARG A 637 16.79 8.70 20.24
CA ARG A 637 17.98 9.42 19.75
C ARG A 637 19.24 8.59 19.96
N ARG A 638 19.38 7.93 21.11
CA ARG A 638 20.54 7.08 21.45
C ARG A 638 20.68 5.87 20.52
N LEU A 639 19.59 5.11 20.30
CA LEU A 639 19.58 3.97 19.39
C LEU A 639 19.76 4.39 17.92
N THR A 640 19.30 5.59 17.54
CA THR A 640 19.56 6.14 16.19
C THR A 640 21.04 6.50 15.99
N ALA A 641 21.71 7.04 17.01
CA ALA A 641 23.13 7.40 16.95
C ALA A 641 24.08 6.18 16.95
N GLU A 642 23.73 5.12 17.68
CA GLU A 642 24.50 3.86 17.77
C GLU A 642 24.15 2.85 16.66
N ARG A 643 23.47 3.29 15.60
CA ARG A 643 22.98 2.41 14.53
C ARG A 643 24.14 2.03 13.58
N PRO A 644 24.48 0.73 13.44
CA PRO A 644 25.68 0.35 12.70
C PRO A 644 25.50 0.42 11.17
N ASN A 645 26.52 0.93 10.47
CA ASN A 645 26.57 1.09 9.01
C ASN A 645 26.81 -0.25 8.25
N PHE A 646 25.97 -1.26 8.46
CA PHE A 646 26.05 -2.54 7.74
C PHE A 646 24.90 -2.73 6.74
N ALA A 647 25.26 -3.05 5.49
CA ALA A 647 24.36 -3.50 4.44
C ALA A 647 23.83 -4.92 4.72
N GLY A 648 22.96 -5.05 5.72
CA GLY A 648 22.40 -6.34 6.16
C GLY A 648 21.26 -6.27 7.17
N GLY A 649 20.98 -5.09 7.77
CA GLY A 649 19.84 -4.93 8.67
C GLY A 649 20.00 -5.57 10.06
N SER A 650 21.22 -5.51 10.61
CA SER A 650 21.53 -5.95 11.98
C SER A 650 20.60 -5.32 13.01
N GLN A 651 20.16 -6.12 13.99
CA GLN A 651 19.14 -5.76 14.98
C GLN A 651 19.78 -5.37 16.33
N PHE A 652 19.00 -4.71 17.19
CA PHE A 652 19.31 -4.64 18.62
C PHE A 652 18.79 -5.90 19.32
N LYS A 653 19.62 -6.54 20.15
CA LYS A 653 19.26 -7.70 20.98
C LYS A 653 19.39 -7.35 22.46
N ALA A 654 18.29 -7.44 23.18
CA ALA A 654 18.23 -7.40 24.64
C ALA A 654 17.93 -8.79 25.23
N SER A 655 18.73 -9.19 26.23
CA SER A 655 18.42 -10.35 27.07
C SER A 655 17.23 -10.03 27.98
N THR A 656 17.30 -8.90 28.69
CA THR A 656 16.26 -8.44 29.61
C THR A 656 15.95 -6.97 29.37
N ILE A 657 14.66 -6.63 29.38
CA ILE A 657 14.15 -5.26 29.49
C ILE A 657 13.27 -5.20 30.74
N ASP A 658 13.66 -4.38 31.71
CA ASP A 658 12.98 -4.29 33.00
C ASP A 658 12.42 -2.87 33.25
N PHE A 659 11.11 -2.80 33.49
CA PHE A 659 10.36 -1.61 33.85
C PHE A 659 9.46 -1.88 35.08
N SER A 660 9.81 -2.86 35.92
CA SER A 660 9.00 -3.27 37.07
C SER A 660 8.90 -2.20 38.16
N GLU A 661 7.83 -2.27 38.96
CA GLU A 661 7.56 -1.41 40.13
C GLU A 661 7.65 0.09 39.77
N ASN A 662 6.81 0.50 38.81
CA ASN A 662 6.68 1.86 38.28
C ASN A 662 5.18 2.24 38.16
N ALA A 663 4.86 3.45 37.69
CA ALA A 663 3.48 3.94 37.56
C ALA A 663 2.93 3.84 36.11
N ILE A 664 3.46 2.92 35.29
CA ILE A 664 3.15 2.84 33.85
C ILE A 664 1.70 2.40 33.62
N SER A 665 0.97 3.15 32.80
CA SER A 665 -0.40 2.86 32.38
C SER A 665 -0.48 2.69 30.85
N VAL A 666 -1.65 2.92 30.26
CA VAL A 666 -1.92 2.74 28.83
C VAL A 666 -1.04 3.65 27.95
N LYS A 667 -0.81 4.91 28.33
CA LYS A 667 -0.06 5.85 27.48
C LYS A 667 1.43 5.53 27.46
N GLY A 668 2.00 5.16 28.61
CA GLY A 668 3.39 4.72 28.74
C GLY A 668 3.63 3.40 28.03
N MET A 669 2.72 2.42 28.16
CA MET A 669 2.81 1.17 27.39
C MET A 669 2.77 1.41 25.89
N LYS A 670 1.96 2.36 25.40
CA LYS A 670 1.97 2.74 23.99
C LYS A 670 3.35 3.28 23.57
N ALA A 671 3.91 4.25 24.32
CA ALA A 671 5.21 4.85 24.01
C ALA A 671 6.35 3.82 23.99
N LEU A 672 6.35 2.89 24.96
CA LEU A 672 7.33 1.80 25.04
C LEU A 672 7.21 0.83 23.86
N CYS A 673 6.00 0.38 23.52
CA CYS A 673 5.77 -0.48 22.36
C CYS A 673 6.18 0.19 21.04
N ASP A 674 5.78 1.45 20.83
CA ASP A 674 6.10 2.23 19.62
C ASP A 674 7.64 2.37 19.45
N LEU A 675 8.40 2.54 20.55
CA LEU A 675 9.87 2.59 20.54
C LEU A 675 10.52 1.25 20.16
N LEU A 676 10.11 0.17 20.82
CA LEU A 676 10.68 -1.18 20.61
C LEU A 676 10.42 -1.66 19.17
N GLU A 677 9.24 -1.35 18.62
CA GLU A 677 8.89 -1.62 17.23
C GLU A 677 9.75 -0.79 16.25
N LYS A 678 9.88 0.53 16.48
CA LYS A 678 10.67 1.44 15.63
C LYS A 678 12.12 0.98 15.46
N HIS A 679 12.75 0.50 16.53
CA HIS A 679 14.15 0.04 16.52
C HIS A 679 14.31 -1.47 16.33
N ARG A 680 13.22 -2.22 16.14
CA ARG A 680 13.21 -3.68 15.94
C ARG A 680 13.97 -4.43 17.04
N VAL A 681 13.73 -4.04 18.29
CA VAL A 681 14.42 -4.60 19.46
C VAL A 681 13.96 -6.03 19.72
N ARG A 682 14.88 -6.98 19.58
CA ARG A 682 14.68 -8.38 20.03
C ARG A 682 14.82 -8.43 21.54
N CYS A 683 13.77 -8.81 22.27
CA CYS A 683 13.78 -8.96 23.72
C CYS A 683 13.53 -10.43 24.10
N GLU A 684 14.40 -11.05 24.91
CA GLU A 684 14.17 -12.41 25.41
C GLU A 684 13.27 -12.41 26.66
N VAL A 685 13.46 -11.48 27.61
CA VAL A 685 12.69 -11.36 28.86
C VAL A 685 12.17 -9.93 29.04
N LEU A 686 10.85 -9.75 29.13
CA LEU A 686 10.20 -8.46 29.36
C LEU A 686 9.51 -8.43 30.73
N ARG A 687 9.95 -7.52 31.61
CA ARG A 687 9.43 -7.39 32.97
C ARG A 687 8.65 -6.08 33.12
N LEU A 688 7.36 -6.22 33.48
CA LEU A 688 6.37 -5.15 33.62
C LEU A 688 5.57 -5.32 34.94
N SER A 689 6.12 -6.03 35.92
CA SER A 689 5.48 -6.29 37.22
C SER A 689 5.23 -4.98 37.99
N GLY A 690 4.23 -4.95 38.86
CA GLY A 690 4.03 -3.81 39.79
C GLY A 690 3.72 -2.48 39.09
N ASN A 691 2.92 -2.51 38.02
CA ASN A 691 2.55 -1.33 37.24
C ASN A 691 1.02 -1.11 37.22
N HIS A 692 0.56 -0.05 36.54
CA HIS A 692 -0.86 0.31 36.41
C HIS A 692 -1.47 -0.13 35.07
N ILE A 693 -1.00 -1.25 34.50
CA ILE A 693 -1.47 -1.74 33.20
C ILE A 693 -2.88 -2.33 33.32
N GLY A 694 -3.85 -1.68 32.67
CA GLY A 694 -5.22 -2.19 32.48
C GLY A 694 -5.44 -2.86 31.12
N ASN A 695 -6.68 -3.26 30.80
CA ASN A 695 -7.03 -4.03 29.59
C ASN A 695 -6.49 -3.42 28.29
N GLU A 696 -6.63 -2.10 28.09
CA GLU A 696 -6.13 -1.45 26.88
C GLU A 696 -4.59 -1.46 26.81
N GLY A 697 -3.89 -1.32 27.93
CA GLY A 697 -2.43 -1.45 27.96
C GLY A 697 -1.98 -2.88 27.66
N LEU A 698 -2.72 -3.88 28.15
CA LEU A 698 -2.51 -5.29 27.83
C LEU A 698 -2.80 -5.60 26.35
N ARG A 699 -3.81 -4.96 25.75
CA ARG A 699 -4.09 -5.02 24.30
C ARG A 699 -2.95 -4.38 23.47
N ARG A 700 -2.35 -3.27 23.93
CA ARG A 700 -1.16 -2.66 23.28
C ARG A 700 0.04 -3.61 23.32
N LEU A 701 0.29 -4.24 24.47
CA LEU A 701 1.34 -5.23 24.64
C LEU A 701 1.11 -6.48 23.77
N ALA A 702 -0.10 -7.04 23.77
CA ALA A 702 -0.49 -8.14 22.90
C ALA A 702 -0.27 -7.79 21.42
N LYS A 703 -0.55 -6.54 21.03
CA LYS A 703 -0.33 -6.03 19.67
C LYS A 703 1.16 -5.95 19.30
N TYR A 704 2.03 -5.52 20.21
CA TYR A 704 3.48 -5.53 20.02
C TYR A 704 4.05 -6.95 19.93
N LEU A 705 3.60 -7.85 20.80
CA LEU A 705 4.00 -9.27 20.77
C LEU A 705 3.55 -9.93 19.46
N ALA A 706 2.36 -9.58 18.96
CA ALA A 706 1.88 -10.00 17.67
C ALA A 706 2.73 -9.42 16.51
N SER A 707 3.03 -8.12 16.51
CA SER A 707 3.81 -7.45 15.45
C SER A 707 5.30 -7.84 15.40
N SER A 708 5.82 -8.60 16.36
CA SER A 708 7.23 -8.97 16.44
C SER A 708 7.48 -10.45 16.09
N SER A 709 7.80 -10.73 14.83
CA SER A 709 8.51 -11.99 14.47
C SER A 709 10.04 -11.84 14.42
N GLN A 710 10.60 -10.71 14.93
CA GLN A 710 12.07 -10.57 15.03
C GLN A 710 12.63 -11.57 16.02
N ALA A 711 11.93 -11.70 17.14
CA ALA A 711 12.16 -12.65 18.20
C ALA A 711 10.94 -12.58 19.13
N PRO A 712 10.12 -13.64 19.20
CA PRO A 712 9.13 -13.74 20.26
C PRO A 712 9.81 -13.65 21.64
N VAL A 713 9.21 -12.87 22.54
CA VAL A 713 9.56 -12.82 23.96
C VAL A 713 9.44 -14.24 24.52
N GLN A 714 10.44 -14.70 25.27
CA GLN A 714 10.45 -16.04 25.88
C GLN A 714 9.82 -16.03 27.27
N GLU A 715 9.91 -14.90 27.99
CA GLU A 715 9.32 -14.73 29.31
C GLU A 715 8.76 -13.31 29.50
N LEU A 716 7.50 -13.22 29.94
CA LEU A 716 6.73 -12.01 30.15
C LEU A 716 6.14 -11.98 31.57
N LEU A 717 6.55 -10.98 32.36
CA LEU A 717 6.11 -10.80 33.74
C LEU A 717 5.16 -9.61 33.83
N LEU A 718 3.91 -9.88 34.23
CA LEU A 718 2.82 -8.90 34.36
C LEU A 718 2.18 -8.93 35.76
N THR A 719 2.85 -9.56 36.73
CA THR A 719 2.45 -9.69 38.13
C THR A 719 2.09 -8.34 38.77
N LYS A 720 1.10 -8.29 39.67
CA LYS A 720 0.58 -7.06 40.34
C LYS A 720 0.04 -5.93 39.41
N ASN A 721 -0.58 -6.26 38.28
CA ASN A 721 -1.21 -5.26 37.39
C ASN A 721 -2.76 -5.22 37.46
N ARG A 722 -3.39 -4.23 36.82
CA ARG A 722 -4.81 -3.85 37.01
C ARG A 722 -5.78 -4.33 35.90
N PHE A 723 -5.37 -5.21 35.00
CA PHE A 723 -6.22 -5.78 33.95
C PHE A 723 -7.17 -6.87 34.47
N SER A 724 -8.34 -7.03 33.84
CA SER A 724 -9.34 -8.09 34.10
C SER A 724 -9.14 -9.30 33.19
N MET A 725 -9.92 -10.37 33.42
CA MET A 725 -9.83 -11.60 32.63
C MET A 725 -10.07 -11.40 31.13
N GLU A 726 -10.90 -10.44 30.73
CA GLU A 726 -11.13 -10.08 29.33
C GLU A 726 -9.82 -9.71 28.59
N GLY A 727 -8.96 -8.90 29.24
CA GLY A 727 -7.65 -8.55 28.69
C GLY A 727 -6.70 -9.74 28.61
N VAL A 728 -6.79 -10.68 29.55
CA VAL A 728 -5.99 -11.92 29.54
C VAL A 728 -6.44 -12.85 28.41
N ILE A 729 -7.75 -13.05 28.23
CA ILE A 729 -8.29 -13.83 27.10
C ILE A 729 -7.87 -13.22 25.77
N TRP A 730 -7.84 -11.88 25.67
CA TRP A 730 -7.36 -11.19 24.47
C TRP A 730 -5.88 -11.47 24.18
N LEU A 731 -5.01 -11.33 25.20
CA LEU A 731 -3.59 -11.64 25.08
C LEU A 731 -3.38 -13.10 24.66
N LEU A 732 -4.05 -14.03 25.34
CA LEU A 732 -3.96 -15.47 25.04
C LEU A 732 -4.50 -15.79 23.64
N GLY A 733 -5.62 -15.20 23.21
CA GLY A 733 -6.15 -15.38 21.85
C GLY A 733 -5.20 -14.86 20.77
N CYS A 734 -4.59 -13.68 20.97
CA CYS A 734 -3.59 -13.12 20.05
C CYS A 734 -2.34 -14.01 19.96
N LEU A 735 -1.87 -14.53 21.10
CA LEU A 735 -0.73 -15.43 21.16
C LEU A 735 -1.05 -16.78 20.51
N ALA A 736 -2.25 -17.35 20.74
CA ALA A 736 -2.64 -18.67 20.23
C ALA A 736 -2.69 -18.74 18.69
N LEU A 737 -2.84 -17.58 18.05
CA LEU A 737 -2.83 -17.41 16.59
C LEU A 737 -1.47 -16.93 16.06
N HIS A 738 -0.46 -16.77 16.91
CA HIS A 738 0.83 -16.21 16.52
C HIS A 738 1.79 -17.28 15.98
N PRO A 739 2.32 -17.14 14.75
CA PRO A 739 3.07 -18.20 14.09
C PRO A 739 4.48 -18.44 14.68
N ALA A 740 4.98 -17.58 15.58
CA ALA A 740 6.29 -17.74 16.21
C ALA A 740 6.24 -18.44 17.58
N TYR A 741 5.05 -18.83 18.07
CA TYR A 741 4.87 -19.57 19.32
C TYR A 741 4.35 -21.00 19.08
N PRO A 742 4.91 -22.01 19.77
CA PRO A 742 6.08 -21.94 20.64
C PRO A 742 7.38 -21.61 19.88
N VAL A 743 8.34 -21.01 20.58
CA VAL A 743 9.59 -20.50 20.01
C VAL A 743 10.61 -21.63 19.84
N TRP A 744 11.21 -21.80 18.66
CA TRP A 744 12.35 -22.71 18.54
C TRP A 744 13.59 -22.14 19.24
N ASN A 745 14.12 -22.85 20.24
CA ASN A 745 15.38 -22.54 20.87
C ASN A 745 16.49 -23.44 20.31
N ALA A 746 17.29 -22.87 19.40
CA ALA A 746 18.40 -23.55 18.74
C ALA A 746 19.50 -24.04 19.72
N SER A 747 19.66 -23.41 20.89
CA SER A 747 20.67 -23.83 21.88
C SER A 747 20.25 -25.04 22.70
N THR A 748 18.96 -25.39 22.72
CA THR A 748 18.43 -26.54 23.47
C THR A 748 17.72 -27.56 22.58
N GLU A 749 17.69 -27.32 21.26
CA GLU A 749 16.95 -28.08 20.24
C GLU A 749 15.50 -28.41 20.66
N ARG A 750 14.83 -27.44 21.27
CA ARG A 750 13.48 -27.59 21.83
C ARG A 750 12.63 -26.36 21.55
N PHE A 751 11.34 -26.61 21.33
CA PHE A 751 10.32 -25.57 21.34
C PHE A 751 10.06 -25.11 22.78
N VAL A 752 10.07 -23.80 23.00
CA VAL A 752 9.88 -23.12 24.28
C VAL A 752 8.60 -22.30 24.21
N PRO A 753 7.58 -22.55 25.05
CA PRO A 753 6.37 -21.71 25.10
C PRO A 753 6.71 -20.32 25.67
N LEU A 754 5.89 -19.30 25.39
CA LEU A 754 5.98 -18.04 26.12
C LEU A 754 5.72 -18.30 27.61
N TRP A 755 6.68 -17.99 28.48
CA TRP A 755 6.45 -18.04 29.93
C TRP A 755 5.69 -16.79 30.36
N LEU A 756 4.47 -16.94 30.90
CA LEU A 756 3.58 -15.83 31.23
C LEU A 756 3.24 -15.83 32.73
N ARG A 757 3.70 -14.80 33.46
CA ARG A 757 3.40 -14.63 34.90
C ARG A 757 2.34 -13.55 35.09
N LEU A 758 1.21 -13.91 35.69
CA LEU A 758 0.02 -13.03 35.90
C LEU A 758 -0.36 -12.87 37.38
N GLU A 759 0.53 -13.26 38.30
CA GLU A 759 0.23 -13.42 39.72
C GLU A 759 -0.21 -12.10 40.38
N ASN A 760 -1.13 -12.19 41.35
CA ASN A 760 -1.67 -11.03 42.09
C ASN A 760 -2.22 -9.90 41.19
N SER A 761 -2.68 -10.23 39.98
CA SER A 761 -3.39 -9.30 39.10
C SER A 761 -4.90 -9.32 39.37
N ARG A 762 -5.59 -8.25 38.98
CA ARG A 762 -7.06 -8.18 39.09
C ARG A 762 -7.75 -9.35 38.38
N ALA A 763 -7.28 -9.74 37.19
CA ALA A 763 -7.76 -10.92 36.46
C ALA A 763 -7.66 -12.22 37.27
N THR A 764 -6.56 -12.44 37.99
CA THR A 764 -6.42 -13.64 38.84
C THR A 764 -7.41 -13.65 40.00
N LEU A 765 -7.75 -12.50 40.58
CA LEU A 765 -8.74 -12.41 41.66
C LEU A 765 -10.17 -12.71 41.17
N GLU A 766 -10.49 -12.40 39.91
CA GLU A 766 -11.87 -12.44 39.41
C GLU A 766 -12.34 -13.82 38.90
N ALA A 767 -11.47 -14.66 38.30
CA ALA A 767 -11.98 -15.79 37.48
C ALA A 767 -11.02 -16.98 37.22
N HIS A 768 -10.48 -17.58 38.30
CA HIS A 768 -9.68 -18.81 38.29
C HIS A 768 -10.22 -19.94 37.37
N ARG A 769 -11.51 -20.28 37.48
CA ARG A 769 -12.13 -21.39 36.74
C ARG A 769 -12.28 -21.10 35.24
N ALA A 770 -12.69 -19.88 34.88
CA ALA A 770 -12.86 -19.47 33.49
C ALA A 770 -11.52 -19.31 32.77
N LEU A 771 -10.45 -18.91 33.47
CA LEU A 771 -9.09 -18.92 32.92
C LEU A 771 -8.64 -20.35 32.58
N ALA A 772 -8.84 -21.31 33.49
CA ALA A 772 -8.49 -22.72 33.25
C ALA A 772 -9.27 -23.30 32.04
N GLU A 773 -10.58 -23.09 31.98
CA GLU A 773 -11.41 -23.55 30.86
C GLU A 773 -11.01 -22.88 29.54
N THR A 774 -10.71 -21.57 29.55
CA THR A 774 -10.24 -20.86 28.36
C THR A 774 -8.86 -21.34 27.91
N CYS A 775 -7.98 -21.68 28.84
CA CYS A 775 -6.68 -22.28 28.54
C CYS A 775 -6.83 -23.69 27.93
N GLU A 776 -7.76 -24.51 28.41
CA GLU A 776 -8.06 -25.82 27.81
C GLU A 776 -8.63 -25.65 26.38
N ARG A 777 -9.57 -24.72 26.17
CA ARG A 777 -10.16 -24.39 24.86
C ARG A 777 -9.12 -23.85 23.86
N LEU A 778 -8.17 -23.02 24.32
CA LEU A 778 -7.13 -22.38 23.48
C LEU A 778 -5.81 -23.18 23.39
N CYS A 779 -5.70 -24.32 24.07
CA CYS A 779 -4.47 -25.13 24.17
C CYS A 779 -3.27 -24.37 24.77
N PHE A 780 -3.44 -23.79 25.96
CA PHE A 780 -2.34 -23.28 26.78
C PHE A 780 -1.91 -24.29 27.83
N ALA A 781 -0.60 -24.38 28.09
CA ALA A 781 -0.10 -25.10 29.26
C ALA A 781 -0.27 -24.24 30.51
N VAL A 782 -0.79 -24.84 31.58
CA VAL A 782 -0.83 -24.22 32.91
C VAL A 782 0.11 -25.03 33.80
N CYS A 783 1.04 -24.35 34.47
CA CYS A 783 1.91 -24.97 35.45
C CYS A 783 1.63 -24.36 36.81
N LEU A 784 1.02 -25.17 37.66
CA LEU A 784 0.85 -24.91 39.08
C LEU A 784 2.18 -25.25 39.75
N GLY A 785 3.18 -24.39 39.57
CA GLY A 785 4.50 -24.56 40.16
C GLY A 785 4.41 -24.68 41.68
N GLU A 786 4.97 -25.74 42.26
CA GLU A 786 4.88 -25.96 43.71
C GLU A 786 5.75 -24.99 44.53
N ARG A 787 6.70 -24.30 43.87
CA ARG A 787 7.69 -23.38 44.46
C ARG A 787 7.54 -21.94 43.93
N THR A 788 7.85 -21.00 44.80
CA THR A 788 7.48 -19.57 44.71
C THR A 788 8.60 -18.64 44.25
N ASP A 789 9.77 -19.17 43.91
CA ASP A 789 10.98 -18.43 43.60
C ASP A 789 11.19 -18.26 42.08
N GLU A 790 11.47 -17.02 41.64
CA GLU A 790 11.73 -16.71 40.22
C GLU A 790 12.92 -17.50 39.64
N GLU A 791 13.82 -17.99 40.48
CA GLU A 791 15.06 -18.65 40.08
C GLU A 791 14.90 -20.14 39.74
N SER A 792 13.87 -20.82 40.27
CA SER A 792 13.72 -22.29 40.17
C SER A 792 12.88 -22.78 38.99
N CYS A 793 11.98 -21.96 38.46
CA CYS A 793 11.05 -22.36 37.40
C CYS A 793 10.97 -21.28 36.30
N GLY A 794 11.27 -21.68 35.06
CA GLY A 794 11.32 -20.79 33.90
C GLY A 794 11.65 -21.53 32.60
N PRO A 795 11.66 -20.84 31.44
CA PRO A 795 11.70 -21.44 30.11
C PRO A 795 12.94 -22.30 29.78
N ARG A 796 14.00 -22.22 30.59
CA ARG A 796 15.24 -23.02 30.46
C ARG A 796 15.56 -23.88 31.70
N LYS A 797 14.71 -23.86 32.74
CA LYS A 797 15.01 -24.42 34.07
C LYS A 797 13.88 -25.24 34.70
N CYS A 798 12.71 -25.35 34.06
CA CYS A 798 11.58 -26.07 34.65
C CYS A 798 11.91 -27.55 34.93
N VAL A 799 11.86 -27.93 36.21
CA VAL A 799 12.13 -29.30 36.70
C VAL A 799 10.88 -30.20 36.74
N ASN A 800 9.70 -29.69 36.35
CA ASN A 800 8.49 -30.48 36.33
C ASN A 800 8.50 -31.44 35.12
N ALA A 801 8.39 -32.75 35.36
CA ALA A 801 8.35 -33.78 34.33
C ALA A 801 7.22 -33.54 33.28
N ALA A 802 6.11 -32.92 33.69
CA ALA A 802 5.02 -32.50 32.80
C ALA A 802 5.48 -31.55 31.68
N CYS A 803 6.56 -30.81 31.93
CA CYS A 803 7.11 -29.79 31.04
C CYS A 803 8.38 -30.27 30.31
N SER A 804 9.08 -31.30 30.81
CA SER A 804 10.27 -31.87 30.16
C SER A 804 9.94 -32.95 29.13
N ASP A 805 8.87 -33.72 29.34
CA ASP A 805 8.65 -34.97 28.61
C ASP A 805 7.74 -34.80 27.39
N GLN A 806 8.39 -34.51 26.25
CA GLN A 806 7.88 -34.70 24.88
C GLN A 806 6.47 -34.17 24.51
N LEU A 807 5.85 -33.27 25.29
CA LEU A 807 4.63 -32.56 24.92
C LEU A 807 4.90 -31.41 23.92
N LYS A 808 5.66 -31.72 22.87
CA LYS A 808 6.02 -30.88 21.73
C LYS A 808 4.75 -30.33 21.01
N HIS A 809 4.77 -29.05 20.64
CA HIS A 809 3.81 -28.32 19.77
C HIS A 809 2.42 -27.93 20.32
N ASN A 810 2.01 -28.40 21.49
CA ASN A 810 0.63 -28.16 21.97
C ASN A 810 0.45 -26.87 22.77
N CYS A 811 1.52 -26.14 23.08
CA CYS A 811 1.53 -25.12 24.13
C CYS A 811 2.11 -23.81 23.60
N VAL A 812 1.29 -22.78 23.49
CA VAL A 812 1.69 -21.46 22.97
C VAL A 812 2.32 -20.59 24.07
N ALA A 813 1.69 -20.58 25.25
CA ALA A 813 2.24 -20.00 26.47
C ALA A 813 2.08 -20.96 27.65
N HIS A 814 2.79 -20.63 28.72
CA HIS A 814 2.94 -21.40 29.94
C HIS A 814 2.68 -20.50 31.14
N LEU A 815 1.54 -20.69 31.80
CA LEU A 815 1.06 -19.82 32.88
C LEU A 815 1.63 -20.24 34.24
N SER A 816 2.30 -19.31 34.93
CA SER A 816 2.66 -19.44 36.36
C SER A 816 1.52 -18.92 37.23
N ALA A 817 1.09 -19.75 38.18
CA ALA A 817 -0.03 -19.45 39.07
C ALA A 817 0.25 -19.92 40.52
N THR A 818 1.29 -19.38 41.14
CA THR A 818 1.70 -19.79 42.50
C THR A 818 0.79 -19.29 43.62
N ALA A 819 -0.06 -18.29 43.36
CA ALA A 819 -0.97 -17.69 44.34
C ALA A 819 -2.26 -18.51 44.63
N TRP A 820 -2.55 -19.57 43.88
CA TRP A 820 -3.83 -20.31 43.95
C TRP A 820 -4.00 -21.24 45.16
N LYS A 821 -3.16 -21.11 46.21
CA LYS A 821 -3.21 -21.97 47.41
C LYS A 821 -4.27 -21.55 48.45
N GLY A 822 -5.04 -20.48 48.21
CA GLY A 822 -6.14 -20.05 49.06
C GLY A 822 -7.50 -20.53 48.55
N GLU A 823 -8.16 -21.40 49.33
CA GLU A 823 -9.62 -21.62 49.33
C GLU A 823 -10.31 -22.09 48.03
N ALA A 824 -9.69 -22.98 47.27
CA ALA A 824 -10.42 -24.08 46.62
C ALA A 824 -9.47 -25.21 46.23
N THR A 825 -9.76 -26.44 46.66
CA THR A 825 -9.23 -27.63 45.99
C THR A 825 -9.88 -27.73 44.61
N LEU A 826 -9.22 -27.13 43.61
CA LEU A 826 -9.46 -27.51 42.22
C LEU A 826 -9.35 -29.04 42.14
N PRO A 827 -10.26 -29.73 41.41
CA PRO A 827 -9.97 -31.11 41.06
C PRO A 827 -8.59 -31.15 40.41
N PRO A 828 -7.76 -32.18 40.66
CA PRO A 828 -6.46 -32.26 40.04
C PRO A 828 -6.66 -32.03 38.53
N PRO A 829 -5.94 -31.08 37.91
CA PRO A 829 -6.05 -30.95 36.47
C PRO A 829 -5.72 -32.32 35.87
N ALA A 830 -6.21 -32.61 34.67
CA ALA A 830 -5.71 -33.74 33.91
C ALA A 830 -4.29 -33.44 33.40
N ILE A 831 -3.36 -33.23 34.35
CA ILE A 831 -1.94 -33.08 34.11
C ILE A 831 -1.48 -34.42 33.53
N HIS A 832 -0.71 -34.33 32.44
CA HIS A 832 -0.22 -35.46 31.65
C HIS A 832 -1.30 -36.18 30.79
N ALA A 833 -0.90 -36.49 29.56
CA ALA A 833 -1.53 -37.48 28.66
C ALA A 833 -2.95 -37.24 28.11
N ARG A 834 -3.55 -36.05 28.21
CA ARG A 834 -4.65 -35.69 27.28
C ARG A 834 -4.08 -35.27 25.92
N SER A 835 -4.32 -36.11 24.91
CA SER A 835 -4.05 -35.78 23.50
C SER A 835 -4.74 -34.46 23.10
N PHE A 836 -4.09 -33.69 22.21
CA PHE A 836 -4.62 -32.47 21.55
C PHE A 836 -5.98 -32.69 20.84
N PHE A 837 -6.43 -33.95 20.77
CA PHE A 837 -7.64 -34.44 20.10
C PHE A 837 -8.62 -35.20 21.00
N SER A 838 -8.68 -34.98 22.32
CA SER A 838 -9.75 -35.56 23.17
C SER A 838 -11.15 -35.35 22.57
N THR A 839 -11.92 -36.40 22.27
CA THR A 839 -13.19 -36.31 21.51
C THR A 839 -14.45 -36.16 22.38
N GLN A 840 -14.33 -36.06 23.71
CA GLN A 840 -15.49 -36.00 24.60
C GLN A 840 -16.11 -34.58 24.67
N GLY A 841 -17.45 -34.49 24.64
CA GLY A 841 -18.17 -33.30 25.14
C GLY A 841 -19.20 -32.62 24.22
N LEU A 842 -19.52 -33.14 23.04
CA LEU A 842 -20.56 -32.57 22.16
C LEU A 842 -21.55 -33.66 21.68
N PRO A 843 -22.83 -33.32 21.41
CA PRO A 843 -23.89 -34.29 21.18
C PRO A 843 -23.67 -35.14 19.94
N GLU A 844 -24.16 -36.38 19.97
CA GLU A 844 -24.11 -37.31 18.84
C GLU A 844 -24.81 -36.72 17.60
N LEU A 845 -24.02 -36.31 16.61
CA LEU A 845 -24.48 -36.20 15.24
C LEU A 845 -24.89 -37.60 14.78
N LYS A 846 -26.20 -37.86 14.76
CA LYS A 846 -26.78 -39.13 14.30
C LYS A 846 -26.21 -39.45 12.92
N ALA A 847 -25.54 -40.60 12.80
CA ALA A 847 -25.03 -41.07 11.53
C ALA A 847 -26.18 -41.14 10.51
N SER A 848 -26.06 -40.38 9.41
CA SER A 848 -27.04 -40.48 8.34
C SER A 848 -26.81 -41.80 7.59
N ASN A 849 -27.87 -42.58 7.36
CA ASN A 849 -27.77 -43.89 6.69
C ASN A 849 -27.50 -43.80 5.17
N ALA A 850 -26.97 -42.67 4.68
CA ALA A 850 -26.84 -42.35 3.26
C ALA A 850 -25.52 -42.86 2.66
N SER A 851 -25.42 -44.16 2.39
CA SER A 851 -24.41 -44.66 1.42
C SER A 851 -24.85 -45.86 0.57
N ALA A 852 -26.16 -46.05 0.40
CA ALA A 852 -26.73 -47.23 -0.26
C ALA A 852 -27.25 -47.00 -1.71
N ALA A 853 -27.18 -45.79 -2.28
CA ALA A 853 -27.90 -45.49 -3.53
C ALA A 853 -27.32 -44.32 -4.38
N GLY A 854 -26.00 -44.12 -4.42
CA GLY A 854 -25.36 -43.15 -5.33
C GLY A 854 -25.70 -41.66 -5.14
N ARG A 855 -26.49 -41.30 -4.10
CA ARG A 855 -26.83 -39.91 -3.75
C ARG A 855 -25.79 -39.30 -2.83
N ARG A 856 -25.54 -38.00 -2.98
CA ARG A 856 -24.61 -37.25 -2.12
C ARG A 856 -25.23 -36.94 -0.77
N GLU A 857 -24.41 -36.88 0.28
CA GLU A 857 -24.79 -36.34 1.58
C GLU A 857 -25.10 -34.84 1.51
N GLU A 858 -26.06 -34.39 2.33
CA GLU A 858 -26.45 -32.97 2.42
C GLU A 858 -25.51 -32.19 3.36
N PRO A 859 -25.13 -30.93 3.04
CA PRO A 859 -24.40 -30.07 3.96
C PRO A 859 -25.20 -29.81 5.24
N GLN A 860 -24.49 -29.69 6.37
CA GLN A 860 -25.11 -29.53 7.68
C GLN A 860 -24.64 -28.24 8.35
N LEU A 861 -25.56 -27.54 9.00
CA LEU A 861 -25.23 -26.35 9.76
C LEU A 861 -24.66 -26.74 11.13
N LEU A 862 -23.44 -26.27 11.45
CA LEU A 862 -22.75 -26.53 12.72
C LEU A 862 -22.80 -25.33 13.68
N TYR A 863 -22.94 -24.12 13.13
CA TYR A 863 -23.03 -22.87 13.87
C TYR A 863 -23.72 -21.82 13.00
N GLU A 864 -24.47 -20.93 13.64
CA GLU A 864 -25.09 -19.77 13.02
C GLU A 864 -25.25 -18.67 14.07
N ASP A 865 -24.93 -17.43 13.68
CA ASP A 865 -25.39 -16.21 14.34
C ASP A 865 -26.05 -15.28 13.31
N GLU A 866 -26.23 -14.01 13.65
CA GLU A 866 -26.86 -13.01 12.77
C GLU A 866 -26.05 -12.78 11.49
N ASP A 867 -24.73 -12.76 11.59
CA ASP A 867 -23.81 -12.32 10.54
C ASP A 867 -23.09 -13.47 9.80
N MET A 868 -22.91 -14.63 10.46
CA MET A 868 -22.07 -15.73 9.97
C MET A 868 -22.65 -17.11 10.28
N ALA A 869 -22.18 -18.10 9.53
CA ALA A 869 -22.49 -19.50 9.73
C ALA A 869 -21.25 -20.38 9.53
N VAL A 870 -21.30 -21.61 10.07
CA VAL A 870 -20.32 -22.66 9.74
C VAL A 870 -21.05 -23.90 9.26
N VAL A 871 -20.77 -24.30 8.03
CA VAL A 871 -21.44 -25.40 7.33
C VAL A 871 -20.47 -26.58 7.15
N LEU A 872 -20.81 -27.75 7.67
CA LEU A 872 -20.13 -28.99 7.31
C LEU A 872 -20.35 -29.28 5.82
N LYS A 873 -19.27 -29.21 5.03
CA LYS A 873 -19.26 -29.63 3.63
C LYS A 873 -18.91 -31.12 3.53
N PRO A 874 -19.78 -31.98 2.94
CA PRO A 874 -19.42 -33.35 2.55
C PRO A 874 -18.49 -33.38 1.32
N SER A 875 -18.03 -34.58 0.94
CA SER A 875 -17.39 -34.80 -0.37
C SER A 875 -18.38 -34.60 -1.52
N GLY A 876 -17.88 -34.39 -2.74
CA GLY A 876 -18.69 -34.13 -3.93
C GLY A 876 -19.34 -32.74 -4.01
N TRP A 877 -19.23 -31.90 -2.99
CA TRP A 877 -19.67 -30.49 -3.05
C TRP A 877 -18.52 -29.59 -3.50
N SER A 878 -18.78 -28.77 -4.53
CA SER A 878 -17.84 -27.79 -5.06
C SER A 878 -17.94 -26.45 -4.34
N CYS A 879 -16.79 -25.86 -3.98
CA CYS A 879 -16.68 -24.46 -3.55
C CYS A 879 -16.16 -23.55 -4.68
N THR A 880 -16.09 -24.05 -5.91
CA THR A 880 -15.68 -23.25 -7.08
C THR A 880 -16.88 -22.43 -7.57
N PRO A 881 -16.72 -21.14 -7.94
CA PRO A 881 -17.81 -20.36 -8.52
C PRO A 881 -18.30 -21.04 -9.81
N GLN A 882 -19.61 -21.26 -9.93
CA GLN A 882 -20.24 -21.78 -11.15
C GLN A 882 -21.30 -20.77 -11.63
N PRO A 883 -21.04 -20.02 -12.72
CA PRO A 883 -22.02 -19.09 -13.30
C PRO A 883 -23.26 -19.82 -13.81
N GLU A 884 -23.05 -20.97 -14.45
CA GLU A 884 -24.09 -21.85 -14.98
C GLU A 884 -24.41 -22.94 -13.95
N GLY A 885 -25.54 -22.83 -13.25
CA GLY A 885 -26.03 -23.87 -12.33
C GLY A 885 -26.75 -23.37 -11.08
N VAL A 886 -26.55 -22.12 -10.66
CA VAL A 886 -27.22 -21.53 -9.48
C VAL A 886 -28.03 -20.30 -9.88
N ASP A 887 -29.27 -20.55 -10.30
CA ASP A 887 -30.23 -19.54 -10.74
C ASP A 887 -30.69 -18.64 -9.56
N PRO A 888 -30.47 -17.31 -9.63
CA PRO A 888 -30.83 -16.37 -8.56
C PRO A 888 -32.32 -16.36 -8.19
N SER A 889 -33.21 -16.82 -9.08
CA SER A 889 -34.66 -16.86 -8.81
C SER A 889 -35.03 -17.80 -7.66
N TRP A 890 -34.14 -18.70 -7.24
CA TRP A 890 -34.40 -19.69 -6.19
C TRP A 890 -34.72 -19.07 -4.83
N VAL A 891 -34.33 -17.81 -4.61
CA VAL A 891 -34.72 -16.99 -3.45
C VAL A 891 -36.24 -16.90 -3.30
N TRP A 892 -36.96 -16.76 -4.41
CA TRP A 892 -38.40 -16.52 -4.45
C TRP A 892 -39.23 -17.81 -4.44
N LEU A 893 -38.59 -18.97 -4.33
CA LEU A 893 -39.29 -20.26 -4.33
C LEU A 893 -39.98 -20.52 -2.98
N ALA A 894 -41.25 -20.91 -3.07
CA ALA A 894 -42.01 -21.43 -1.94
C ALA A 894 -41.26 -22.61 -1.27
N PRO A 895 -41.41 -22.84 0.05
CA PRO A 895 -40.61 -23.84 0.79
C PRO A 895 -40.62 -25.26 0.18
N ALA A 896 -41.75 -25.70 -0.37
CA ALA A 896 -41.87 -26.99 -1.06
C ALA A 896 -40.99 -27.04 -2.32
N ALA A 897 -40.97 -25.98 -3.13
CA ALA A 897 -40.15 -25.90 -4.34
C ALA A 897 -38.65 -25.79 -4.03
N ARG A 898 -38.27 -25.14 -2.91
CA ARG A 898 -36.87 -25.14 -2.41
C ARG A 898 -36.40 -26.55 -2.05
N ARG A 899 -37.23 -27.35 -1.36
CA ARG A 899 -36.93 -28.78 -1.06
C ARG A 899 -36.73 -29.60 -2.35
N VAL A 900 -37.56 -29.38 -3.38
CA VAL A 900 -37.40 -30.05 -4.68
C VAL A 900 -36.07 -29.66 -5.35
N ARG A 901 -35.65 -28.39 -5.29
CA ARG A 901 -34.36 -27.94 -5.83
C ARG A 901 -33.17 -28.50 -5.03
N ALA A 902 -33.23 -28.53 -3.71
CA ALA A 902 -32.22 -29.18 -2.87
C ALA A 902 -32.09 -30.67 -3.21
N GLY A 903 -33.22 -31.37 -3.37
CA GLY A 903 -33.25 -32.77 -3.83
C GLY A 903 -32.57 -32.99 -5.19
N LYS A 904 -32.67 -32.04 -6.13
CA LYS A 904 -31.94 -32.09 -7.41
C LYS A 904 -30.43 -31.94 -7.24
N LEU A 905 -29.95 -31.06 -6.36
CA LEU A 905 -28.51 -30.92 -6.07
C LEU A 905 -27.92 -32.18 -5.41
N LEU A 906 -28.71 -32.87 -4.57
CA LEU A 906 -28.33 -34.14 -3.91
C LEU A 906 -28.30 -35.34 -4.88
N ALA A 907 -29.12 -35.30 -5.92
CA ALA A 907 -29.21 -36.32 -6.97
C ALA A 907 -28.27 -36.07 -8.17
N GLN A 908 -27.51 -34.96 -8.18
CA GLN A 908 -26.61 -34.63 -9.28
C GLN A 908 -25.36 -35.53 -9.24
N GLU A 909 -25.11 -36.29 -10.30
CA GLU A 909 -23.96 -37.20 -10.42
C GLU A 909 -22.62 -36.45 -10.38
N SER A 910 -22.51 -35.34 -11.12
CA SER A 910 -21.36 -34.44 -11.05
C SER A 910 -21.38 -33.61 -9.76
N ALA A 911 -20.21 -33.13 -9.33
CA ALA A 911 -20.10 -32.27 -8.14
C ALA A 911 -21.02 -31.03 -8.23
N ALA A 912 -21.85 -30.82 -7.19
CA ALA A 912 -22.80 -29.69 -7.17
C ALA A 912 -22.23 -28.47 -6.44
N PRO A 913 -22.62 -27.24 -6.82
CA PRO A 913 -22.15 -26.01 -6.20
C PRO A 913 -22.73 -25.82 -4.78
N LEU A 914 -21.87 -25.68 -3.78
CA LEU A 914 -22.25 -25.39 -2.39
C LEU A 914 -22.97 -24.04 -2.29
N GLN A 915 -22.63 -23.08 -3.15
CA GLN A 915 -23.32 -21.80 -3.30
C GLN A 915 -24.82 -21.97 -3.59
N GLY A 916 -25.20 -23.01 -4.34
CA GLY A 916 -26.61 -23.32 -4.61
C GLY A 916 -27.38 -23.78 -3.38
N TRP A 917 -26.71 -24.55 -2.50
CA TRP A 917 -27.29 -24.93 -1.20
C TRP A 917 -27.38 -23.71 -0.26
N LEU A 918 -26.33 -22.86 -0.20
CA LEU A 918 -26.36 -21.62 0.59
C LEU A 918 -27.48 -20.67 0.15
N LEU A 919 -27.74 -20.55 -1.16
CA LEU A 919 -28.85 -19.74 -1.68
C LEU A 919 -30.21 -20.26 -1.22
N LEU A 920 -30.43 -21.58 -1.28
CA LEU A 920 -31.68 -22.21 -0.85
C LEU A 920 -31.88 -22.12 0.68
N GLN A 921 -30.80 -22.24 1.44
CA GLN A 921 -30.77 -22.22 2.90
C GLN A 921 -30.96 -20.80 3.45
N PHE A 922 -30.11 -19.85 3.06
CA PHE A 922 -30.08 -18.50 3.64
C PHE A 922 -30.70 -17.42 2.77
N GLY A 923 -30.61 -17.53 1.44
CA GLY A 923 -30.94 -16.43 0.52
C GLY A 923 -32.40 -15.94 0.54
N HIS A 924 -33.31 -16.67 1.20
CA HIS A 924 -34.70 -16.28 1.40
C HIS A 924 -34.91 -15.31 2.57
N ASP A 925 -33.93 -15.18 3.47
CA ASP A 925 -33.93 -14.21 4.56
C ASP A 925 -33.40 -12.85 4.05
N PRO A 926 -34.17 -11.75 4.17
CA PRO A 926 -33.72 -10.41 3.79
C PRO A 926 -32.46 -9.94 4.53
N ALA A 927 -32.15 -10.45 5.72
CA ALA A 927 -30.92 -10.14 6.43
C ALA A 927 -29.69 -10.82 5.81
N CYS A 928 -29.87 -11.97 5.15
CA CYS A 928 -28.81 -12.72 4.49
C CYS A 928 -28.50 -12.15 3.08
N ASP A 929 -28.09 -10.89 3.02
CA ASP A 929 -27.82 -10.16 1.77
C ASP A 929 -26.68 -10.76 0.93
N VAL A 930 -25.55 -11.11 1.52
CA VAL A 930 -24.42 -11.73 0.81
C VAL A 930 -24.75 -13.10 0.23
N CYS A 931 -25.62 -13.90 0.87
CA CYS A 931 -25.99 -15.20 0.29
C CYS A 931 -26.77 -15.06 -1.03
N ARG A 932 -27.34 -13.89 -1.32
CA ARG A 932 -27.95 -13.56 -2.61
C ARG A 932 -26.96 -12.99 -3.62
N ASP A 933 -25.87 -12.38 -3.16
CA ASP A 933 -24.82 -11.83 -4.01
C ASP A 933 -23.94 -12.94 -4.62
N GLN A 934 -23.94 -13.00 -5.96
CA GLN A 934 -23.12 -13.95 -6.72
C GLN A 934 -21.65 -13.50 -6.83
N THR A 935 -21.36 -12.21 -6.70
CA THR A 935 -20.00 -11.66 -6.80
C THR A 935 -19.14 -11.99 -5.58
N LEU A 936 -19.77 -12.26 -4.43
CA LEU A 936 -19.13 -12.67 -3.18
C LEU A 936 -19.32 -14.17 -2.86
N ASP A 937 -19.40 -15.00 -3.91
CA ASP A 937 -19.55 -16.47 -3.82
C ASP A 937 -20.68 -16.93 -2.89
N ARG A 938 -21.76 -16.14 -2.78
CA ARG A 938 -22.92 -16.38 -1.89
C ARG A 938 -22.52 -16.61 -0.42
N GLY A 939 -21.43 -15.98 0.02
CA GLY A 939 -20.96 -16.02 1.41
C GLY A 939 -19.72 -16.87 1.67
N LEU A 940 -19.21 -17.62 0.68
CA LEU A 940 -18.01 -18.45 0.87
C LEU A 940 -16.74 -17.59 1.00
N VAL A 941 -16.10 -17.64 2.17
CA VAL A 941 -14.87 -16.88 2.47
C VAL A 941 -13.57 -17.69 2.38
N HIS A 942 -13.65 -19.02 2.17
CA HIS A 942 -12.52 -19.91 1.86
C HIS A 942 -13.05 -21.15 1.11
N ARG A 943 -12.15 -22.00 0.63
CA ARG A 943 -12.47 -23.18 -0.17
C ARG A 943 -11.87 -24.46 0.44
N LEU A 944 -12.51 -25.59 0.15
CA LEU A 944 -11.97 -26.95 0.30
C LEU A 944 -12.09 -27.64 -1.06
N ASP A 945 -11.19 -28.57 -1.36
CA ASP A 945 -11.27 -29.40 -2.56
C ASP A 945 -12.61 -30.16 -2.57
N VAL A 946 -13.11 -30.51 -3.76
CA VAL A 946 -14.40 -31.23 -3.93
C VAL A 946 -14.45 -32.48 -3.04
N GLU A 947 -13.38 -33.26 -3.05
CA GLU A 947 -13.21 -34.50 -2.27
C GLU A 947 -12.75 -34.29 -0.82
N THR A 948 -12.54 -33.06 -0.36
CA THR A 948 -12.25 -32.78 1.06
C THR A 948 -13.53 -32.39 1.79
N SER A 949 -13.82 -33.07 2.91
CA SER A 949 -14.95 -32.76 3.78
C SER A 949 -14.52 -31.94 5.01
N GLY A 950 -15.45 -31.23 5.67
CA GLY A 950 -15.22 -30.52 6.92
C GLY A 950 -15.90 -29.14 7.03
N PRO A 951 -15.68 -28.39 8.15
CA PRO A 951 -16.46 -27.21 8.50
C PRO A 951 -16.06 -25.94 7.71
N MET A 952 -17.02 -25.28 7.08
CA MET A 952 -16.84 -24.10 6.23
C MET A 952 -17.42 -22.87 6.90
N LEU A 953 -16.58 -21.93 7.36
CA LEU A 953 -17.04 -20.57 7.69
C LEU A 953 -17.62 -19.88 6.44
N VAL A 954 -18.77 -19.23 6.63
CA VAL A 954 -19.60 -18.53 5.62
C VAL A 954 -20.07 -17.20 6.22
N GLY A 955 -20.04 -16.12 5.45
CA GLY A 955 -20.71 -14.86 5.81
C GLY A 955 -22.15 -14.83 5.30
N LYS A 956 -23.11 -14.50 6.17
CA LYS A 956 -24.52 -14.30 5.84
C LYS A 956 -24.79 -12.86 5.41
N THR A 957 -24.19 -11.88 6.11
CA THR A 957 -24.27 -10.44 5.83
C THR A 957 -22.99 -9.92 5.19
N TYR A 958 -23.00 -8.73 4.55
CA TYR A 958 -21.76 -8.08 4.07
C TYR A 958 -20.73 -7.85 5.18
N LYS A 959 -21.20 -7.52 6.39
CA LYS A 959 -20.34 -7.32 7.58
C LYS A 959 -19.71 -8.64 8.02
N GLY A 960 -20.50 -9.70 8.12
CA GLY A 960 -20.07 -11.06 8.43
C GLY A 960 -19.10 -11.63 7.40
N TYR A 961 -19.38 -11.40 6.11
CA TYR A 961 -18.50 -11.81 5.02
C TYR A 961 -17.13 -11.13 5.11
N GLU A 962 -17.07 -9.80 5.19
CA GLU A 962 -15.79 -9.10 5.31
C GLU A 962 -15.05 -9.48 6.60
N HIS A 963 -15.75 -9.61 7.73
CA HIS A 963 -15.15 -10.01 8.99
C HIS A 963 -14.55 -11.43 8.92
N ALA A 964 -15.30 -12.39 8.37
CA ALA A 964 -14.85 -13.77 8.17
C ALA A 964 -13.71 -13.85 7.14
N ARG A 965 -13.82 -13.15 6.00
CA ARG A 965 -12.82 -13.11 4.92
C ARG A 965 -11.49 -12.56 5.42
N ASN A 966 -11.50 -11.47 6.17
CA ASN A 966 -10.30 -10.90 6.76
C ASN A 966 -9.63 -11.89 7.73
N GLN A 967 -10.39 -12.56 8.59
CA GLN A 967 -9.84 -13.61 9.46
C GLN A 967 -9.25 -14.80 8.67
N ILE A 968 -9.90 -15.24 7.58
CA ILE A 968 -9.33 -16.27 6.70
C ILE A 968 -7.98 -15.83 6.12
N LEU A 969 -7.90 -14.61 5.60
CA LEU A 969 -6.69 -14.07 4.95
C LEU A 969 -5.53 -13.89 5.93
N LEU A 970 -5.84 -13.60 7.19
CA LEU A 970 -4.85 -13.41 8.25
C LEU A 970 -4.34 -14.77 8.77
N GLY A 971 -5.23 -15.74 8.99
CA GLY A 971 -4.83 -17.11 9.33
C GLY A 971 -5.57 -17.66 10.54
N VAL A 972 -6.88 -17.88 10.41
CA VAL A 972 -7.65 -18.68 11.38
C VAL A 972 -7.05 -20.06 11.62
N LEU A 973 -7.26 -20.59 12.82
CA LEU A 973 -6.92 -21.97 13.15
C LEU A 973 -7.71 -22.92 12.23
N LYS A 974 -7.00 -23.71 11.41
CA LYS A 974 -7.57 -24.80 10.59
C LYS A 974 -6.73 -26.07 10.76
N ASP A 975 -7.37 -27.10 11.29
CA ASP A 975 -6.77 -28.38 11.58
C ASP A 975 -7.38 -29.48 10.72
N TYR A 976 -6.57 -30.40 10.23
CA TYR A 976 -6.93 -31.46 9.30
C TYR A 976 -6.50 -32.83 9.81
N VAL A 977 -7.18 -33.88 9.38
CA VAL A 977 -6.74 -35.27 9.47
C VAL A 977 -6.55 -35.79 8.05
N ALA A 978 -5.43 -36.46 7.83
CA ALA A 978 -5.06 -37.06 6.56
C ALA A 978 -4.48 -38.46 6.78
N LEU A 979 -4.74 -39.39 5.86
CA LEU A 979 -4.03 -40.67 5.83
C LEU A 979 -2.96 -40.58 4.73
N VAL A 980 -1.72 -40.98 5.03
CA VAL A 980 -0.60 -40.96 4.08
C VAL A 980 0.03 -42.34 3.89
N HIS A 981 0.65 -42.55 2.74
CA HIS A 981 1.41 -43.77 2.43
C HIS A 981 2.71 -43.84 3.25
N GLY A 982 3.10 -45.06 3.62
CA GLY A 982 4.28 -45.35 4.44
C GLY A 982 4.03 -45.21 5.94
N GLY A 983 5.05 -45.55 6.72
CA GLY A 983 5.14 -45.27 8.16
C GLY A 983 6.24 -44.27 8.44
N PHE A 984 6.16 -43.56 9.57
CA PHE A 984 7.25 -42.70 10.03
C PHE A 984 8.15 -43.48 11.00
N ALA A 985 9.43 -43.14 11.04
CA ALA A 985 10.34 -43.75 12.02
C ALA A 985 9.86 -43.45 13.46
N PRO A 986 10.02 -44.35 14.45
CA PRO A 986 9.51 -44.18 15.81
C PRO A 986 9.93 -42.86 16.49
N GLU A 987 11.16 -42.42 16.21
CA GLU A 987 11.74 -41.16 16.66
C GLU A 987 11.13 -39.90 15.99
N ARG A 988 10.41 -40.06 14.88
CA ARG A 988 9.85 -39.00 14.02
C ARG A 988 8.31 -38.99 14.00
N VAL A 989 7.68 -39.23 15.14
CA VAL A 989 6.21 -39.14 15.35
C VAL A 989 5.61 -37.75 15.11
N ARG A 990 6.43 -36.69 15.02
CA ARG A 990 6.02 -35.31 14.75
C ARG A 990 7.03 -34.66 13.80
N GLY A 991 6.58 -33.69 13.01
CA GLY A 991 7.46 -32.95 12.11
C GLY A 991 6.82 -31.73 11.48
N GLU A 992 7.66 -31.00 10.73
CA GLU A 992 7.30 -29.76 10.07
C GLU A 992 7.89 -29.72 8.65
N CYS A 993 7.30 -28.87 7.81
CA CYS A 993 7.80 -28.58 6.48
C CYS A 993 7.50 -27.11 6.17
N HIS A 994 8.56 -26.30 6.12
CA HIS A 994 8.53 -24.86 5.84
C HIS A 994 8.92 -24.51 4.40
N LEU A 995 8.98 -25.51 3.52
CA LEU A 995 9.39 -25.31 2.14
C LEU A 995 8.29 -24.58 1.39
N ALA A 996 8.67 -23.59 0.58
CA ALA A 996 7.73 -22.75 -0.15
C ALA A 996 7.00 -23.53 -1.26
N ILE A 997 5.79 -23.06 -1.60
CA ILE A 997 4.94 -23.64 -2.63
C ILE A 997 4.89 -22.73 -3.84
N ASP A 998 5.29 -23.26 -4.99
CA ASP A 998 4.99 -22.64 -6.28
C ASP A 998 3.61 -23.11 -6.77
N THR A 999 2.74 -22.14 -7.05
CA THR A 999 1.41 -22.33 -7.63
C THR A 999 1.37 -22.04 -9.13
N SER A 1000 2.49 -21.70 -9.77
CA SER A 1000 2.54 -21.31 -11.18
C SER A 1000 1.97 -22.36 -12.14
N THR A 1001 2.20 -23.65 -11.83
CA THR A 1001 1.74 -24.81 -12.61
C THR A 1001 0.31 -25.26 -12.27
N TYR A 1002 -0.35 -24.63 -11.29
CA TYR A 1002 -1.66 -25.08 -10.78
C TYR A 1002 -2.77 -25.03 -11.83
N LEU A 1003 -2.80 -23.97 -12.64
CA LEU A 1003 -3.82 -23.78 -13.66
C LEU A 1003 -3.69 -24.78 -14.82
N GLU A 1004 -2.46 -25.24 -15.11
CA GLU A 1004 -2.18 -26.17 -16.20
C GLU A 1004 -2.31 -27.64 -15.76
N THR A 1005 -1.93 -27.95 -14.52
CA THR A 1005 -1.75 -29.34 -14.07
C THR A 1005 -2.69 -29.77 -12.93
N GLY A 1006 -3.45 -28.84 -12.36
CA GLY A 1006 -4.16 -28.99 -11.09
C GLY A 1006 -3.23 -29.11 -9.86
N LYS A 1007 -1.91 -29.10 -10.04
CA LYS A 1007 -0.91 -29.41 -9.00
C LYS A 1007 -0.07 -28.17 -8.68
N VAL A 1008 0.28 -28.05 -7.41
CA VAL A 1008 1.32 -27.13 -6.92
C VAL A 1008 2.55 -27.96 -6.60
N CYS A 1009 3.74 -27.35 -6.62
CA CYS A 1009 4.97 -28.04 -6.23
C CYS A 1009 5.70 -27.30 -5.12
N VAL A 1010 6.53 -28.03 -4.37
CA VAL A 1010 7.46 -27.44 -3.42
C VAL A 1010 8.66 -26.89 -4.21
N ASP A 1011 8.92 -25.59 -4.09
CA ASP A 1011 9.97 -24.87 -4.81
C ASP A 1011 10.46 -23.69 -3.96
N ALA A 1012 11.77 -23.48 -3.88
CA ALA A 1012 12.39 -22.44 -3.04
C ALA A 1012 12.06 -21.01 -3.48
N GLY A 1013 11.70 -20.79 -4.75
CA GLY A 1013 11.21 -19.50 -5.28
C GLY A 1013 9.70 -19.29 -5.11
N GLY A 1014 8.98 -20.26 -4.55
CA GLY A 1014 7.54 -20.22 -4.35
C GLY A 1014 7.08 -19.28 -3.21
N GLN A 1015 5.78 -19.29 -2.93
CA GLN A 1015 5.23 -18.59 -1.77
C GLN A 1015 5.55 -19.34 -0.47
N ALA A 1016 6.06 -18.61 0.54
CA ALA A 1016 6.35 -19.18 1.85
C ALA A 1016 5.15 -19.99 2.40
N ALA A 1017 5.42 -21.25 2.75
CA ALA A 1017 4.43 -22.21 3.21
C ALA A 1017 4.95 -22.98 4.43
N SER A 1018 4.10 -23.26 5.41
CA SER A 1018 4.44 -23.96 6.64
C SER A 1018 3.33 -24.91 7.08
N THR A 1019 3.68 -26.19 7.19
CA THR A 1019 2.80 -27.28 7.63
C THR A 1019 3.45 -28.01 8.80
N VAL A 1020 2.72 -28.18 9.90
CA VAL A 1020 3.13 -28.99 11.06
C VAL A 1020 2.22 -30.21 11.16
N TRP A 1021 2.77 -31.36 11.53
CA TRP A 1021 2.02 -32.62 11.60
C TRP A 1021 2.45 -33.53 12.76
N GLU A 1022 1.52 -34.40 13.17
CA GLU A 1022 1.69 -35.43 14.20
C GLU A 1022 1.09 -36.76 13.72
N VAL A 1023 1.79 -37.88 13.93
CA VAL A 1023 1.27 -39.22 13.71
C VAL A 1023 0.34 -39.62 14.86
N LEU A 1024 -0.94 -39.76 14.56
CA LEU A 1024 -1.96 -40.22 15.51
C LEU A 1024 -1.91 -41.75 15.67
N ALA A 1025 -1.80 -42.47 14.56
CA ALA A 1025 -1.85 -43.92 14.51
C ALA A 1025 -1.19 -44.47 13.23
N GLU A 1026 -0.60 -45.66 13.33
CA GLU A 1026 -0.12 -46.43 12.17
C GLU A 1026 -1.05 -47.58 11.86
N TYR A 1027 -1.27 -47.81 10.57
CA TYR A 1027 -2.16 -48.81 10.00
C TYR A 1027 -1.43 -49.66 8.98
N GLN A 1028 -1.89 -50.89 8.78
CA GLN A 1028 -1.41 -51.83 7.78
C GLN A 1028 -2.59 -52.43 7.01
N SER A 1029 -2.46 -52.54 5.69
CA SER A 1029 -3.38 -53.32 4.85
C SER A 1029 -3.32 -54.81 5.26
N PRO A 1030 -4.46 -55.45 5.61
CA PRO A 1030 -4.48 -56.87 5.88
C PRO A 1030 -4.05 -57.73 4.68
N GLU A 1031 -4.33 -57.25 3.47
CA GLU A 1031 -4.12 -57.97 2.21
C GLU A 1031 -2.71 -57.71 1.65
N THR A 1032 -2.34 -56.45 1.42
CA THR A 1032 -1.08 -56.08 0.74
C THR A 1032 0.10 -55.89 1.69
N ARG A 1033 -0.14 -55.88 3.01
CA ARG A 1033 0.84 -55.54 4.06
C ARG A 1033 1.45 -54.13 3.97
N GLU A 1034 1.00 -53.29 3.05
CA GLU A 1034 1.39 -51.88 2.94
C GLU A 1034 1.07 -51.11 4.24
N ARG A 1035 1.94 -50.18 4.62
CA ARG A 1035 1.78 -49.33 5.81
C ARG A 1035 1.25 -47.94 5.46
N PHE A 1036 0.48 -47.39 6.38
CA PHE A 1036 -0.09 -46.04 6.30
C PHE A 1036 0.01 -45.34 7.66
N SER A 1037 0.20 -44.03 7.66
CA SER A 1037 0.14 -43.20 8.87
C SER A 1037 -1.06 -42.26 8.83
N LEU A 1038 -1.86 -42.27 9.90
CA LEU A 1038 -2.92 -41.30 10.11
C LEU A 1038 -2.30 -40.07 10.79
N LEU A 1039 -2.30 -38.95 10.10
CA LEU A 1039 -1.74 -37.68 10.56
C LEU A 1039 -2.84 -36.72 11.03
N HIS A 1040 -2.55 -35.98 12.09
CA HIS A 1040 -3.08 -34.65 12.26
C HIS A 1040 -2.15 -33.64 11.58
N CYS A 1041 -2.73 -32.63 10.93
CA CYS A 1041 -1.96 -31.60 10.23
C CYS A 1041 -2.55 -30.21 10.47
N ARG A 1042 -1.67 -29.24 10.76
CA ARG A 1042 -1.99 -27.81 10.80
C ARG A 1042 -1.26 -27.10 9.66
N MET A 1043 -2.02 -26.36 8.86
CA MET A 1043 -1.47 -25.49 7.81
C MET A 1043 -1.44 -24.06 8.33
N VAL A 1044 -0.25 -23.51 8.57
CA VAL A 1044 -0.06 -22.15 9.11
C VAL A 1044 -0.31 -21.08 8.04
N THR A 1045 0.01 -21.41 6.78
CA THR A 1045 0.06 -20.47 5.64
C THR A 1045 -1.05 -20.65 4.60
N LEU A 1046 -1.87 -21.69 4.75
CA LEU A 1046 -3.10 -21.94 3.99
C LEU A 1046 -3.00 -21.84 2.44
N ARG A 1047 -1.89 -22.28 1.82
CA ARG A 1047 -1.74 -22.28 0.34
C ARG A 1047 -2.59 -23.38 -0.33
N THR A 1048 -2.96 -23.16 -1.58
CA THR A 1048 -3.68 -24.14 -2.43
C THR A 1048 -2.95 -25.48 -2.48
N HIS A 1049 -3.66 -26.59 -2.27
CA HIS A 1049 -3.11 -27.96 -2.22
C HIS A 1049 -1.88 -28.15 -1.30
N GLN A 1050 -1.65 -27.26 -0.31
CA GLN A 1050 -0.42 -27.22 0.48
C GLN A 1050 -0.07 -28.56 1.16
N LEU A 1051 -1.03 -29.16 1.85
CA LEU A 1051 -0.79 -30.44 2.53
C LEU A 1051 -0.43 -31.55 1.52
N ARG A 1052 -1.10 -31.59 0.38
CA ARG A 1052 -0.88 -32.59 -0.68
C ARG A 1052 0.54 -32.50 -1.26
N ALA A 1053 1.02 -31.28 -1.50
CA ALA A 1053 2.39 -31.04 -2.00
C ALA A 1053 3.47 -31.28 -0.93
N HIS A 1054 3.30 -30.80 0.30
CA HIS A 1054 4.28 -31.01 1.38
C HIS A 1054 4.41 -32.50 1.73
N MET A 1055 3.29 -33.21 1.86
CA MET A 1055 3.29 -34.64 2.19
C MET A 1055 3.92 -35.48 1.06
N LYS A 1056 3.60 -35.18 -0.22
CA LYS A 1056 4.31 -35.80 -1.36
C LYS A 1056 5.82 -35.51 -1.33
N HIS A 1057 6.23 -34.27 -1.07
CA HIS A 1057 7.65 -33.90 -1.02
C HIS A 1057 8.40 -34.63 0.10
N LEU A 1058 7.75 -34.86 1.25
CA LEU A 1058 8.29 -35.66 2.35
C LEU A 1058 8.34 -37.17 2.06
N GLY A 1059 7.90 -37.63 0.88
CA GLY A 1059 7.85 -39.05 0.51
C GLY A 1059 6.59 -39.80 0.96
N HIS A 1060 5.63 -39.09 1.58
CA HIS A 1060 4.43 -39.65 2.19
C HIS A 1060 3.16 -39.05 1.56
N PRO A 1061 2.85 -39.29 0.28
CA PRO A 1061 1.65 -38.73 -0.35
C PRO A 1061 0.35 -39.17 0.35
N LEU A 1062 -0.72 -38.39 0.21
CA LEU A 1062 -2.02 -38.72 0.79
C LEU A 1062 -2.65 -39.93 0.08
N VAL A 1063 -3.28 -40.80 0.87
CA VAL A 1063 -4.02 -41.96 0.37
C VAL A 1063 -5.24 -41.50 -0.41
N GLY A 1064 -5.49 -42.15 -1.55
CA GLY A 1064 -6.57 -41.78 -2.46
C GLY A 1064 -6.31 -40.48 -3.26
N ASP A 1065 -5.11 -39.91 -3.20
CA ASP A 1065 -4.75 -38.73 -3.98
C ASP A 1065 -4.39 -39.10 -5.43
N GLY A 1066 -5.42 -39.32 -6.25
CA GLY A 1066 -5.24 -39.62 -7.67
C GLY A 1066 -4.57 -38.50 -8.50
N LEU A 1067 -4.29 -37.33 -7.92
CA LEU A 1067 -3.61 -36.23 -8.60
C LEU A 1067 -2.11 -36.21 -8.27
N TYR A 1068 -1.75 -36.36 -7.00
CA TYR A 1068 -0.35 -36.34 -6.54
C TYR A 1068 0.30 -37.73 -6.57
N ALA A 1069 -0.49 -38.81 -6.44
CA ALA A 1069 -0.07 -40.20 -6.45
C ALA A 1069 -1.06 -41.11 -7.23
N PRO A 1070 -1.24 -40.89 -8.55
CA PRO A 1070 -2.21 -41.63 -9.38
C PRO A 1070 -2.03 -43.15 -9.40
N GLY A 1071 -0.81 -43.64 -9.20
CA GLY A 1071 -0.48 -45.07 -9.21
C GLY A 1071 -0.60 -45.79 -7.86
N SER A 1072 -1.09 -45.12 -6.81
CA SER A 1072 -1.19 -45.69 -5.46
C SER A 1072 -2.56 -45.48 -4.81
N ILE A 1073 -3.63 -45.39 -5.60
CA ILE A 1073 -5.01 -45.30 -5.10
C ILE A 1073 -5.45 -46.69 -4.63
N PRO A 1074 -5.67 -46.95 -3.33
CA PRO A 1074 -6.05 -48.29 -2.87
C PRO A 1074 -7.57 -48.47 -2.89
N ASP A 1075 -8.06 -49.64 -3.29
CA ASP A 1075 -9.49 -49.98 -3.40
C ASP A 1075 -10.30 -49.81 -2.09
N PHE A 1076 -9.62 -49.76 -0.94
CA PHE A 1076 -10.27 -49.50 0.35
C PHE A 1076 -10.66 -48.03 0.57
N CYS A 1077 -10.05 -47.09 -0.17
CA CYS A 1077 -10.19 -45.66 0.04
C CYS A 1077 -10.92 -44.98 -1.13
N PRO A 1078 -12.20 -44.59 -0.98
CA PRO A 1078 -13.05 -44.19 -2.12
C PRO A 1078 -12.72 -42.82 -2.73
N ARG A 1079 -11.90 -42.01 -2.05
CA ARG A 1079 -11.50 -40.65 -2.45
C ARG A 1079 -10.22 -40.23 -1.72
N LEU A 1080 -9.78 -38.99 -1.95
CA LEU A 1080 -8.74 -38.32 -1.18
C LEU A 1080 -9.04 -38.41 0.34
N PHE A 1081 -8.17 -39.08 1.10
CA PHE A 1081 -8.29 -39.17 2.56
C PHE A 1081 -7.81 -37.86 3.20
N LEU A 1082 -8.66 -36.84 3.11
CA LEU A 1082 -8.47 -35.54 3.74
C LEU A 1082 -9.80 -35.03 4.32
N HIS A 1083 -9.78 -34.71 5.61
CA HIS A 1083 -10.92 -34.15 6.32
C HIS A 1083 -10.47 -33.01 7.23
N LYS A 1084 -11.11 -31.84 7.16
CA LYS A 1084 -10.82 -30.73 8.08
C LYS A 1084 -11.58 -30.96 9.38
N ILE A 1085 -10.86 -31.11 10.48
CA ILE A 1085 -11.44 -31.44 11.79
C ILE A 1085 -11.69 -30.24 12.71
N ARG A 1086 -11.10 -29.07 12.45
CA ARG A 1086 -11.32 -27.88 13.29
C ARG A 1086 -11.30 -26.59 12.47
N ILE A 1087 -12.11 -25.62 12.89
CA ILE A 1087 -11.99 -24.22 12.52
C ILE A 1087 -12.17 -23.34 13.76
N GLY A 1088 -11.32 -22.33 13.93
CA GLY A 1088 -11.39 -21.36 15.04
C GLY A 1088 -11.39 -19.92 14.51
N PHE A 1089 -12.37 -19.11 14.91
CA PHE A 1089 -12.60 -17.75 14.44
C PHE A 1089 -13.22 -16.91 15.58
N PHE A 1090 -13.26 -15.59 15.42
CA PHE A 1090 -14.06 -14.68 16.25
C PHE A 1090 -15.34 -14.29 15.52
N ASN A 1091 -16.43 -14.10 16.25
CA ASN A 1091 -17.62 -13.47 15.68
C ASN A 1091 -17.59 -11.94 15.79
N LEU A 1092 -18.60 -11.24 15.24
CA LEU A 1092 -18.65 -9.76 15.29
C LEU A 1092 -18.82 -9.20 16.71
N ARG A 1093 -19.24 -10.02 17.69
CA ARG A 1093 -19.26 -9.66 19.11
C ARG A 1093 -17.89 -9.80 19.80
N GLY A 1094 -16.88 -10.30 19.08
CA GLY A 1094 -15.53 -10.56 19.61
C GLY A 1094 -15.43 -11.87 20.40
N GLU A 1095 -16.44 -12.75 20.32
CA GLU A 1095 -16.46 -14.04 21.01
C GLU A 1095 -15.62 -15.06 20.22
N ALA A 1096 -14.76 -15.81 20.90
CA ALA A 1096 -13.93 -16.83 20.28
C ALA A 1096 -14.72 -18.13 20.03
N CYS A 1097 -14.98 -18.44 18.77
CA CYS A 1097 -15.73 -19.61 18.32
C CYS A 1097 -14.79 -20.71 17.79
N PHE A 1098 -14.77 -21.86 18.46
CA PHE A 1098 -14.01 -23.04 18.02
C PHE A 1098 -14.95 -24.21 17.74
N LEU A 1099 -15.00 -24.65 16.49
CA LEU A 1099 -15.84 -25.75 16.05
C LEU A 1099 -14.99 -26.93 15.63
N ARG A 1100 -15.40 -28.11 16.08
CA ARG A 1100 -14.73 -29.38 15.79
C ARG A 1100 -15.68 -30.31 15.03
N CYS A 1101 -15.16 -30.91 13.97
CA CYS A 1101 -15.80 -31.96 13.20
C CYS A 1101 -14.94 -33.23 13.35
N PRO A 1102 -15.40 -34.28 14.03
CA PRO A 1102 -14.62 -35.51 14.18
C PRO A 1102 -14.64 -36.33 12.88
N LEU A 1103 -13.65 -37.21 12.64
CA LEU A 1103 -13.55 -37.99 11.40
C LEU A 1103 -14.79 -38.89 11.15
N GLN A 1104 -15.52 -39.25 12.20
CA GLN A 1104 -16.81 -39.94 12.15
C GLN A 1104 -17.89 -39.16 11.35
N ALA A 1105 -17.76 -37.84 11.23
CA ALA A 1105 -18.60 -36.99 10.38
C ALA A 1105 -18.22 -37.06 8.88
N ALA A 1106 -17.26 -37.91 8.52
CA ALA A 1106 -16.99 -38.38 7.16
C ALA A 1106 -17.12 -39.92 7.13
N PRO A 1107 -18.36 -40.48 7.06
CA PRO A 1107 -18.62 -41.91 7.27
C PRO A 1107 -17.95 -42.82 6.22
N ASP A 1108 -17.60 -42.28 5.06
CA ASP A 1108 -16.85 -42.96 4.00
C ASP A 1108 -15.37 -43.16 4.35
N LEU A 1109 -14.65 -42.10 4.78
CA LEU A 1109 -13.27 -42.19 5.24
C LEU A 1109 -13.16 -42.99 6.55
N TRP A 1110 -14.15 -42.87 7.43
CA TRP A 1110 -14.22 -43.66 8.65
C TRP A 1110 -14.29 -45.17 8.37
N ARG A 1111 -15.13 -45.59 7.40
CA ARG A 1111 -15.19 -46.99 6.94
C ARG A 1111 -13.93 -47.42 6.20
N ALA A 1112 -13.32 -46.55 5.38
CA ALA A 1112 -12.06 -46.82 4.72
C ALA A 1112 -10.94 -47.13 5.73
N LEU A 1113 -10.84 -46.32 6.80
CA LEU A 1113 -9.89 -46.55 7.89
C LEU A 1113 -10.17 -47.85 8.65
N GLY A 1114 -11.44 -48.21 8.84
CA GLY A 1114 -11.86 -49.47 9.46
C GLY A 1114 -11.49 -50.74 8.69
N ARG A 1115 -11.18 -50.65 7.38
CA ARG A 1115 -10.65 -51.78 6.59
C ARG A 1115 -9.17 -52.06 6.86
N LEU A 1116 -8.46 -51.16 7.53
CA LEU A 1116 -7.04 -51.32 7.85
C LEU A 1116 -6.82 -51.84 9.27
N LYS A 1117 -5.83 -52.71 9.45
CA LYS A 1117 -5.41 -53.16 10.78
C LYS A 1117 -4.53 -52.09 11.43
N LYS A 1118 -4.93 -51.54 12.58
CA LYS A 1118 -4.03 -50.69 13.38
C LYS A 1118 -2.82 -51.51 13.86
N VAL A 1119 -1.61 -50.99 13.66
CA VAL A 1119 -0.34 -51.63 14.04
C VAL A 1119 0.53 -50.80 14.98
N GLY A 1120 0.23 -49.51 15.18
CA GLY A 1120 0.98 -48.65 16.11
C GLY A 1120 0.31 -47.30 16.41
N GLY A 1121 0.97 -46.49 17.25
CA GLY A 1121 0.56 -45.12 17.59
C GLY A 1121 -0.52 -44.99 18.68
N MET A 1122 -0.74 -43.75 19.14
CA MET A 1122 -1.54 -43.43 20.32
C MET A 1122 -2.97 -43.96 20.23
N ALA A 1123 -3.54 -44.36 21.36
CA ALA A 1123 -4.96 -44.67 21.45
C ALA A 1123 -5.78 -43.36 21.35
N LEU A 1124 -6.47 -43.16 20.23
CA LEU A 1124 -7.53 -42.16 20.14
C LEU A 1124 -8.70 -42.61 21.03
N MET A 1125 -8.68 -42.22 22.31
CA MET A 1125 -9.84 -42.43 23.20
C MET A 1125 -11.08 -41.76 22.60
N GLY A 1126 -12.15 -42.53 22.40
CA GLY A 1126 -13.37 -42.12 21.71
C GLY A 1126 -13.38 -42.38 20.19
N CYS A 1127 -12.28 -42.88 19.62
CA CYS A 1127 -12.26 -43.55 18.31
C CYS A 1127 -12.06 -45.05 18.54
N GLY A 1128 -13.06 -45.72 19.13
CA GLY A 1128 -13.14 -47.17 19.00
C GLY A 1128 -13.14 -47.49 17.51
N ALA A 1129 -12.29 -48.42 17.06
CA ALA A 1129 -12.45 -48.97 15.73
C ALA A 1129 -13.89 -49.51 15.61
N PRO A 1130 -14.55 -49.42 14.44
CA PRO A 1130 -15.74 -50.22 14.22
C PRO A 1130 -15.38 -51.67 14.56
N GLY A 1131 -16.09 -52.23 15.53
CA GLY A 1131 -15.80 -53.56 16.04
C GLY A 1131 -16.02 -54.63 14.98
N ARG A 1132 -15.68 -55.87 15.36
CA ARG A 1132 -16.36 -57.03 14.79
C ARG A 1132 -17.87 -56.94 15.02
#